data_AF-A0A2G1MFC6-F1
#
_entry.id   AF-A0A2G1MFC6-F1
#
_cell.length_a   1.000
_cell.length_b   1.000
_cell.length_c   1.000
_cell.angle_alpha   90.00
_cell.angle_beta   90.00
_cell.angle_gamma   90.00
#
_symmetry.space_group_name_H-M   'P 1'
#
loop_
_entity.id
_entity.type
_entity.pdbx_description
1 polymer ?
#
loop_
_entity_poly.entity_id
_entity_poly.type
_entity_poly.pdbx_seq_one_letter_code
_entity_poly.pdbx_strand_id
1 'polypeptide(L)'
;MTKNIRFSTALVTALAFCAPALPAMADIEEVFDAAERRDWDEARALAAPLGEVALDLVTWERLQAGQGDWEDYVSFVAAHPDWPRLEEIRAEGERDMPKGLPPEQVIAWFGDAAPETGEGAVRLAEALMAQGKIDAAREALVEAWLTLGLDGSGHAAMMDAFGDILAPHHAERIDAMLWRWRITDAQRLFDTLSDAERRVAEARVALIRDQGAAAALGRVPEALRDRPGIANARFNRFADKGDYSEALEIIERHTGSEDALGDPFRWASWRATLSRWLMRNGEPERAYDLASQHFLTEGTFYADLEWLSGYLALTYLDDPQKALEHFQNLEGDVESPISLARAGYWQGRAREALGAYDTAALDYARAALHQTAFYGLLSAEKLGLSLDPALTGHEPVADWRQGKFLEDDRTQAVAFLLDAGQYRDALRFTIALGRSLDREGLAQLGRMLMERDETHLALTLGKAAAYRQIVIPEIYFPLHALAETEMPVAPELAMAIARRESEFNIGVGSPVGALGLMQLMPATAEEVSGWLGLPYSRAKLTTDWRYNAQLGTRYLAYLQETFGQSPVMISAGYNAGASRPRTWMAERGDPRIGQADVVDWIEHIPFTETRNYVMRVSESLPVYRARLTGETGPVNFTDLLNGKPPHVRPQAREAGTLMAETSPAPVPPAVEITPEGRASTMSLSILAPMSIGGMRPPQRPVE
;
A
#
# COMPACT_ATOMS: atom_id res chain seq x y z
N MET A 1 33.50 23.54 -13.15
CA MET A 1 34.19 24.62 -12.41
C MET A 1 33.17 25.23 -11.47
N THR A 2 33.25 24.81 -10.21
CA THR A 2 32.39 25.15 -9.08
C THR A 2 32.52 26.62 -8.68
N LYS A 3 31.39 27.28 -8.41
CA LYS A 3 31.35 28.51 -7.62
C LYS A 3 30.39 28.30 -6.45
N ASN A 4 30.98 27.98 -5.30
CA ASN A 4 30.35 28.07 -4.00
C ASN A 4 30.24 29.55 -3.62
N ILE A 5 29.05 30.01 -3.28
CA ILE A 5 28.86 31.30 -2.61
C ILE A 5 28.46 30.97 -1.16
N ARG A 6 29.44 31.11 -0.25
CA ARG A 6 29.22 31.17 1.19
C ARG A 6 28.76 32.60 1.51
N PHE A 7 27.63 32.75 2.21
CA PHE A 7 27.31 34.01 2.86
C PHE A 7 28.06 34.09 4.19
N SER A 8 28.99 35.04 4.28
CA SER A 8 29.75 35.35 5.48
C SER A 8 29.12 36.49 6.26
N THR A 9 29.09 36.25 7.57
CA THR A 9 28.79 37.10 8.71
C THR A 9 29.72 38.32 8.83
N ALA A 10 29.17 39.47 9.23
CA ALA A 10 29.84 40.55 9.99
C ALA A 10 28.72 41.39 10.64
N LEU A 11 28.73 41.78 11.92
CA LEU A 11 29.81 42.43 12.67
C LEU A 11 29.58 42.27 14.18
N VAL A 12 30.59 41.79 14.91
CA VAL A 12 30.68 41.80 16.37
C VAL A 12 31.49 43.02 16.80
N THR A 13 31.06 43.75 17.84
CA THR A 13 31.99 44.52 18.69
C THR A 13 31.68 44.28 20.18
N ALA A 14 32.56 43.46 20.78
CA ALA A 14 33.03 43.36 22.16
C ALA A 14 32.16 43.82 23.34
N LEU A 15 31.79 42.85 24.19
CA LEU A 15 32.17 42.88 25.61
C LEU A 15 32.31 41.45 26.14
N ALA A 16 33.53 41.13 26.57
CA ALA A 16 33.92 39.84 27.10
C ALA A 16 33.26 39.61 28.47
N PHE A 17 32.41 38.59 28.53
CA PHE A 17 32.21 37.78 29.72
C PHE A 17 32.47 36.32 29.29
N CYS A 18 33.28 35.61 30.05
CA CYS A 18 33.51 34.18 29.89
C CYS A 18 32.19 33.42 29.98
N ALA A 19 31.54 33.17 28.85
CA ALA A 19 30.61 32.07 28.72
C ALA A 19 31.45 30.80 28.55
N PRO A 20 31.10 29.67 29.20
CA PRO A 20 31.69 28.40 28.81
C PRO A 20 31.42 28.24 27.30
N ALA A 21 32.44 27.85 26.55
CA ALA A 21 32.23 27.40 25.18
C ALA A 21 31.13 26.34 25.24
N LEU A 22 29.98 26.62 24.63
CA LEU A 22 28.98 25.59 24.40
C LEU A 22 29.72 24.47 23.66
N PRO A 23 29.71 23.21 24.16
CA PRO A 23 30.28 22.11 23.41
C PRO A 23 29.66 22.13 22.02
N ALA A 24 30.49 21.92 20.99
CA ALA A 24 30.00 21.77 19.62
C ALA A 24 28.78 20.83 19.67
N MET A 25 27.63 21.28 19.16
CA MET A 25 26.48 20.41 18.96
C MET A 25 26.98 19.20 18.20
N ALA A 26 27.03 18.03 18.85
CA ALA A 26 27.20 16.78 18.14
C ALA A 26 26.10 16.74 17.08
N ASP A 27 26.47 16.60 15.82
CA ASP A 27 25.50 16.48 14.75
C ASP A 27 24.78 15.14 14.96
N ILE A 28 23.47 15.09 14.85
CA ILE A 28 22.71 13.83 15.00
C ILE A 28 23.22 12.76 14.01
N GLU A 29 23.84 13.19 12.91
CA GLU A 29 24.60 12.33 11.98
C GLU A 29 25.69 11.50 12.68
N GLU A 30 26.49 12.09 13.59
CA GLU A 30 27.56 11.36 14.29
C GLU A 30 27.01 10.27 15.23
N VAL A 31 25.80 10.47 15.79
CA VAL A 31 25.10 9.46 16.59
C VAL A 31 24.78 8.23 15.74
N PHE A 32 24.21 8.44 14.55
CA PHE A 32 23.85 7.35 13.66
C PHE A 32 25.07 6.70 13.00
N ASP A 33 26.13 7.45 12.72
CA ASP A 33 27.42 6.89 12.26
C ASP A 33 28.06 5.97 13.31
N ALA A 34 27.95 6.30 14.59
CA ALA A 34 28.38 5.42 15.68
C ALA A 34 27.48 4.18 15.79
N ALA A 35 26.16 4.35 15.68
CA ALA A 35 25.19 3.25 15.69
C ALA A 35 25.39 2.27 14.51
N GLU A 36 25.66 2.76 13.30
CA GLU A 36 25.94 1.92 12.12
C GLU A 36 27.21 1.07 12.33
N ARG A 37 28.24 1.66 12.96
CA ARG A 37 29.45 0.94 13.38
C ARG A 37 29.23 0.02 14.58
N ARG A 38 28.03 0.01 15.16
CA ARG A 38 27.63 -0.73 16.38
C ARG A 38 28.45 -0.33 17.61
N ASP A 39 28.94 0.91 17.66
CA ASP A 39 29.55 1.50 18.84
C ASP A 39 28.47 2.19 19.68
N TRP A 40 27.71 1.38 20.43
CA TRP A 40 26.54 1.89 21.17
C TRP A 40 26.91 2.79 22.36
N ASP A 41 28.10 2.63 22.92
CA ASP A 41 28.60 3.50 23.99
C ASP A 41 28.92 4.89 23.43
N GLU A 42 29.61 4.97 22.29
CA GLU A 42 29.84 6.22 21.58
C GLU A 42 28.50 6.85 21.13
N ALA A 43 27.61 6.08 20.50
CA ALA A 43 26.31 6.56 20.04
C ALA A 43 25.48 7.14 21.19
N ARG A 44 25.42 6.45 22.34
CA ARG A 44 24.71 6.93 23.53
C ARG A 44 25.34 8.20 24.10
N ALA A 45 26.67 8.28 24.16
CA ALA A 45 27.36 9.46 24.67
C ALA A 45 27.11 10.69 23.78
N LEU A 46 27.05 10.51 22.46
CA LEU A 46 26.73 11.55 21.48
C LEU A 46 25.25 11.93 21.51
N ALA A 47 24.34 10.99 21.77
CA ALA A 47 22.90 11.24 21.84
C ALA A 47 22.45 11.94 23.13
N ALA A 48 23.12 11.67 24.27
CA ALA A 48 22.76 12.24 25.57
C ALA A 48 22.57 13.78 25.60
N PRO A 49 23.45 14.61 25.00
CA PRO A 49 23.23 16.07 24.96
C PRO A 49 22.07 16.50 24.03
N LEU A 50 21.57 15.64 23.15
CA LEU A 50 20.47 15.92 22.22
C LEU A 50 19.08 15.66 22.84
N GLY A 51 19.04 14.96 23.98
CA GLY A 51 17.82 14.69 24.75
C GLY A 51 17.33 13.24 24.66
N GLU A 52 16.24 12.95 25.38
CA GLU A 52 15.73 11.58 25.57
C GLU A 52 15.38 10.89 24.24
N VAL A 53 14.69 11.58 23.31
CA VAL A 53 14.30 10.96 22.02
C VAL A 53 15.51 10.50 21.20
N ALA A 54 16.64 11.21 21.26
CA ALA A 54 17.86 10.77 20.58
C ALA A 54 18.45 9.52 21.26
N LEU A 55 18.39 9.43 22.59
CA LEU A 55 18.79 8.22 23.34
C LEU A 55 17.86 7.04 23.04
N ASP A 56 16.55 7.29 22.89
CA ASP A 56 15.56 6.29 22.55
C ASP A 56 15.77 5.76 21.13
N LEU A 57 16.13 6.62 20.17
CA LEU A 57 16.52 6.20 18.81
C LEU A 57 17.75 5.29 18.81
N VAL A 58 18.80 5.62 19.58
CA VAL A 58 19.97 4.74 19.73
C VAL A 58 19.56 3.40 20.36
N THR A 59 18.69 3.44 21.37
CA THR A 59 18.19 2.22 22.02
C THR A 59 17.35 1.38 21.04
N TRP A 60 16.48 2.00 20.26
CA TRP A 60 15.65 1.37 19.24
C TRP A 60 16.47 0.65 18.17
N GLU A 61 17.55 1.27 17.67
CA GLU A 61 18.50 0.63 16.74
C GLU A 61 19.25 -0.53 17.41
N ARG A 62 19.73 -0.34 18.64
CA ARG A 62 20.46 -1.36 19.40
C ARG A 62 19.62 -2.61 19.64
N LEU A 63 18.35 -2.43 20.03
CA LEU A 63 17.44 -3.54 20.31
C LEU A 63 17.05 -4.31 19.05
N GLN A 64 16.80 -3.61 17.93
CA GLN A 64 16.61 -4.29 16.65
C GLN A 64 17.84 -5.06 16.17
N ALA A 65 19.04 -4.63 16.57
CA ALA A 65 20.28 -5.35 16.30
C ALA A 65 20.53 -6.55 17.24
N GLY A 66 19.61 -6.83 18.17
CA GLY A 66 19.72 -7.90 19.16
C GLY A 66 20.79 -7.64 20.23
N GLN A 67 21.13 -6.38 20.51
CA GLN A 67 22.20 -5.99 21.44
C GLN A 67 21.68 -5.32 22.73
N GLY A 68 20.47 -5.67 23.14
CA GLY A 68 19.93 -5.39 24.47
C GLY A 68 19.99 -6.59 25.40
N ASP A 69 19.89 -6.31 26.69
CA ASP A 69 19.52 -7.31 27.69
C ASP A 69 18.00 -7.30 27.88
N TRP A 70 17.42 -8.37 28.41
CA TRP A 70 15.98 -8.54 28.65
C TRP A 70 15.27 -7.32 29.24
N GLU A 71 15.88 -6.67 30.24
CA GLU A 71 15.30 -5.49 30.89
C GLU A 71 15.18 -4.31 29.93
N ASP A 72 16.12 -4.17 28.98
CA ASP A 72 16.06 -3.12 27.95
C ASP A 72 14.85 -3.31 27.04
N TYR A 73 14.59 -4.55 26.59
CA TYR A 73 13.43 -4.85 25.73
C TYR A 73 12.11 -4.58 26.45
N VAL A 74 12.00 -5.03 27.70
CA VAL A 74 10.81 -4.81 28.54
C VAL A 74 10.55 -3.32 28.74
N SER A 75 11.57 -2.57 29.15
CA SER A 75 11.45 -1.13 29.38
C SER A 75 11.12 -0.37 28.11
N PHE A 76 11.76 -0.69 26.99
CA PHE A 76 11.55 0.02 25.74
C PHE A 76 10.15 -0.21 25.17
N VAL A 77 9.69 -1.47 25.12
CA VAL A 77 8.35 -1.80 24.62
C VAL A 77 7.26 -1.18 25.50
N ALA A 78 7.48 -1.09 26.82
CA ALA A 78 6.55 -0.43 27.73
C ALA A 78 6.54 1.10 27.59
N ALA A 79 7.71 1.71 27.33
CA ALA A 79 7.84 3.15 27.16
C ALA A 79 7.33 3.65 25.81
N HIS A 80 7.49 2.84 24.75
CA HIS A 80 7.21 3.23 23.36
C HIS A 80 6.29 2.24 22.64
N PRO A 81 5.05 2.02 23.11
CA PRO A 81 4.14 0.99 22.59
C PRO A 81 3.64 1.25 21.17
N ASP A 82 3.89 2.43 20.60
CA ASP A 82 3.41 2.88 19.31
C ASP A 82 4.55 3.30 18.35
N TRP A 83 5.80 2.96 18.69
CA TRP A 83 6.93 3.09 17.79
C TRP A 83 6.89 2.00 16.71
N PRO A 84 7.45 2.27 15.51
CA PRO A 84 7.52 1.25 14.47
C PRO A 84 8.46 0.11 14.88
N ARG A 85 8.26 -1.07 14.28
CA ARG A 85 9.15 -2.24 14.37
C ARG A 85 9.19 -2.94 15.73
N LEU A 86 8.16 -2.75 16.56
CA LEU A 86 8.05 -3.44 17.84
C LEU A 86 7.95 -4.97 17.71
N GLU A 87 7.38 -5.50 16.63
CA GLU A 87 7.36 -6.96 16.37
C GLU A 87 8.78 -7.54 16.34
N GLU A 88 9.74 -6.83 15.74
CA GLU A 88 11.13 -7.28 15.65
C GLU A 88 11.88 -7.10 16.97
N ILE A 89 11.64 -5.99 17.68
CA ILE A 89 12.17 -5.79 19.03
C ILE A 89 11.62 -6.86 19.99
N ARG A 90 10.33 -7.21 19.85
CA ARG A 90 9.70 -8.28 20.63
C ARG A 90 10.33 -9.63 20.31
N ALA A 91 10.56 -9.93 19.03
CA ALA A 91 11.23 -11.16 18.62
C ALA A 91 12.65 -11.28 19.23
N GLU A 92 13.44 -10.21 19.22
CA GLU A 92 14.76 -10.22 19.87
C GLU A 92 14.65 -10.35 21.40
N GLY A 93 13.69 -9.66 22.02
CA GLY A 93 13.41 -9.80 23.45
C GLY A 93 13.00 -11.21 23.86
N GLU A 94 12.20 -11.90 23.04
CA GLU A 94 11.83 -13.30 23.26
C GLU A 94 13.03 -14.25 23.20
N ARG A 95 13.98 -14.00 22.28
CA ARG A 95 15.22 -14.80 22.18
C ARG A 95 16.15 -14.57 23.37
N ASP A 96 16.21 -13.34 23.88
CA ASP A 96 17.03 -12.99 25.03
C ASP A 96 16.40 -13.36 26.39
N MET A 97 15.08 -13.62 26.42
CA MET A 97 14.31 -13.86 27.64
C MET A 97 14.96 -14.90 28.58
N PRO A 98 15.38 -14.52 29.81
CA PRO A 98 16.06 -15.40 30.76
C PRO A 98 15.24 -16.63 31.13
N LYS A 99 15.91 -17.76 31.35
CA LYS A 99 15.27 -18.97 31.90
C LYS A 99 14.93 -18.77 33.37
N GLY A 100 13.71 -19.13 33.76
CA GLY A 100 13.27 -19.10 35.16
C GLY A 100 12.74 -17.75 35.65
N LEU A 101 12.40 -16.82 34.74
CA LEU A 101 11.62 -15.63 35.12
C LEU A 101 10.30 -16.03 35.83
N PRO A 102 9.79 -15.20 36.75
CA PRO A 102 8.47 -15.41 37.34
C PRO A 102 7.40 -15.54 36.23
N PRO A 103 6.52 -16.54 36.28
CA PRO A 103 5.49 -16.76 35.26
C PRO A 103 4.65 -15.52 34.96
N GLU A 104 4.39 -14.69 35.97
CA GLU A 104 3.63 -13.45 35.86
C GLU A 104 4.32 -12.44 34.92
N GLN A 105 5.66 -12.36 34.97
CA GLN A 105 6.42 -11.44 34.12
C GLN A 105 6.45 -11.91 32.66
N VAL A 106 6.60 -13.22 32.45
CA VAL A 106 6.57 -13.81 31.11
C VAL A 106 5.20 -13.58 30.49
N ILE A 107 4.12 -13.90 31.20
CA ILE A 107 2.74 -13.69 30.70
C ILE A 107 2.47 -12.20 30.45
N ALA A 108 2.97 -11.30 31.29
CA ALA A 108 2.81 -9.86 31.11
C ALA A 108 3.53 -9.32 29.86
N TRP A 109 4.67 -9.90 29.48
CA TRP A 109 5.39 -9.51 28.25
C TRP A 109 4.57 -9.74 26.98
N PHE A 110 3.94 -10.92 26.89
CA PHE A 110 3.09 -11.26 25.75
C PHE A 110 1.76 -10.50 25.84
N GLY A 111 1.13 -10.42 27.01
CA GLY A 111 -0.17 -9.78 27.16
C GLY A 111 -1.20 -10.43 26.23
N ASP A 112 -1.78 -9.64 25.33
CA ASP A 112 -2.69 -10.11 24.28
C ASP A 112 -1.98 -10.40 22.94
N ALA A 113 -0.66 -10.16 22.84
CA ALA A 113 0.11 -10.41 21.64
C ALA A 113 0.54 -11.89 21.56
N ALA A 114 0.51 -12.44 20.34
CA ALA A 114 1.06 -13.76 20.07
C ALA A 114 2.60 -13.72 20.14
N PRO A 115 3.25 -14.85 20.46
CA PRO A 115 4.70 -14.96 20.36
C PRO A 115 5.20 -14.73 18.93
N GLU A 116 6.32 -14.03 18.78
CA GLU A 116 6.97 -13.77 17.50
C GLU A 116 7.97 -14.88 17.10
N THR A 117 8.41 -15.67 18.09
CA THR A 117 9.46 -16.69 17.93
C THR A 117 9.05 -18.03 18.54
N GLY A 118 9.73 -19.11 18.11
CA GLY A 118 9.53 -20.43 18.71
C GLY A 118 10.03 -20.49 20.15
N GLU A 119 11.13 -19.80 20.44
CA GLU A 119 11.68 -19.62 21.79
C GLU A 119 10.66 -18.92 22.70
N GLY A 120 10.05 -17.82 22.24
CA GLY A 120 9.01 -17.10 22.98
C GLY A 120 7.77 -17.95 23.22
N ALA A 121 7.31 -18.70 22.22
CA ALA A 121 6.18 -19.62 22.36
C ALA A 121 6.42 -20.68 23.45
N VAL A 122 7.65 -21.21 23.53
CA VAL A 122 8.05 -22.11 24.62
C VAL A 122 7.95 -21.42 25.97
N ARG A 123 8.47 -20.19 26.10
CA ARG A 123 8.45 -19.47 27.39
C ARG A 123 7.05 -19.14 27.86
N LEU A 124 6.17 -18.69 26.95
CA LEU A 124 4.78 -18.43 27.26
C LEU A 124 4.07 -19.70 27.75
N ALA A 125 4.26 -20.82 27.05
CA ALA A 125 3.66 -22.09 27.43
C ALA A 125 4.16 -22.57 28.81
N GLU A 126 5.46 -22.52 29.09
CA GLU A 126 6.03 -22.88 30.39
C GLU A 126 5.44 -22.02 31.53
N ALA A 127 5.33 -20.70 31.31
CA ALA A 127 4.76 -19.78 32.29
C ALA A 127 3.27 -20.03 32.56
N LEU A 128 2.48 -20.23 31.51
CA LEU A 128 1.07 -20.58 31.62
C LEU A 128 0.90 -21.91 32.38
N MET A 129 1.73 -22.91 32.09
CA MET A 129 1.70 -24.19 32.81
C MET A 129 2.05 -24.04 34.29
N ALA A 130 3.04 -23.22 34.62
CA ALA A 130 3.42 -22.93 36.01
C ALA A 130 2.29 -22.28 36.82
N GLN A 131 1.40 -21.53 36.17
CA GLN A 131 0.18 -20.98 36.78
C GLN A 131 -1.03 -21.94 36.76
N GLY A 132 -0.85 -23.18 36.31
CA GLY A 132 -1.93 -24.16 36.17
C GLY A 132 -2.87 -23.93 34.99
N LYS A 133 -2.53 -23.03 34.06
CA LYS A 133 -3.30 -22.72 32.84
C LYS A 133 -2.90 -23.66 31.69
N ILE A 134 -3.05 -24.96 31.90
CA ILE A 134 -2.54 -25.99 30.97
C ILE A 134 -3.17 -25.92 29.58
N ASP A 135 -4.49 -25.71 29.51
CA ASP A 135 -5.20 -25.67 28.23
C ASP A 135 -4.77 -24.46 27.39
N ALA A 136 -4.68 -23.28 28.02
CA ALA A 136 -4.18 -22.07 27.36
C ALA A 136 -2.73 -22.23 26.89
N ALA A 137 -1.87 -22.91 27.66
CA ALA A 137 -0.49 -23.19 27.25
C ALA A 137 -0.43 -24.06 25.99
N ARG A 138 -1.30 -25.09 25.92
CA ARG A 138 -1.38 -25.98 24.75
C ARG A 138 -1.91 -25.25 23.53
N GLU A 139 -2.95 -24.44 23.70
CA GLU A 139 -3.53 -23.65 22.63
C GLU A 139 -2.51 -22.68 22.03
N ALA A 140 -1.86 -21.86 22.86
CA ALA A 140 -0.83 -20.91 22.41
C ALA A 140 0.34 -21.62 21.70
N LEU A 141 0.77 -22.78 22.22
CA LEU A 141 1.86 -23.54 21.61
C LEU A 141 1.48 -24.12 20.24
N VAL A 142 0.28 -24.71 20.12
CA VAL A 142 -0.22 -25.29 18.86
C VAL A 142 -0.48 -24.19 17.85
N GLU A 143 -1.07 -23.08 18.25
CA GLU A 143 -1.27 -21.92 17.39
C GLU A 143 0.07 -21.43 16.83
N ALA A 144 1.05 -21.14 17.70
CA ALA A 144 2.40 -20.74 17.28
C ALA A 144 3.04 -21.79 16.36
N TRP A 145 2.84 -23.08 16.62
CA TRP A 145 3.34 -24.16 15.79
C TRP A 145 2.67 -24.23 14.41
N LEU A 146 1.44 -23.78 14.25
CA LEU A 146 0.75 -23.81 12.97
C LEU A 146 0.97 -22.51 12.19
N THR A 147 1.09 -21.38 12.88
CA THR A 147 1.12 -20.04 12.26
C THR A 147 2.53 -19.48 12.13
N LEU A 148 3.46 -19.77 13.05
CA LEU A 148 4.77 -19.14 13.00
C LEU A 148 5.69 -19.71 11.93
N GLY A 149 6.36 -18.75 11.32
CA GLY A 149 7.45 -18.96 10.41
C GLY A 149 8.77 -19.20 11.12
N LEU A 150 9.01 -20.43 11.59
CA LEU A 150 10.14 -20.74 12.46
C LEU A 150 11.46 -20.86 11.69
N ASP A 151 12.50 -20.22 12.21
CA ASP A 151 13.87 -20.52 11.83
C ASP A 151 14.34 -21.86 12.46
N GLY A 152 15.63 -22.16 12.31
CA GLY A 152 16.19 -23.41 12.83
C GLY A 152 16.19 -23.50 14.35
N SER A 153 16.44 -22.40 15.06
CA SER A 153 16.52 -22.41 16.53
C SER A 153 15.13 -22.43 17.14
N GLY A 154 14.19 -21.63 16.63
CA GLY A 154 12.82 -21.60 17.12
C GLY A 154 12.11 -22.94 16.92
N HIS A 155 12.34 -23.61 15.79
CA HIS A 155 11.83 -24.96 15.56
C HIS A 155 12.41 -25.96 16.57
N ALA A 156 13.73 -25.94 16.79
CA ALA A 156 14.38 -26.84 17.73
C ALA A 156 13.91 -26.58 19.17
N ALA A 157 13.79 -25.32 19.58
CA ALA A 157 13.31 -24.93 20.90
C ALA A 157 11.93 -25.52 21.20
N MET A 158 10.97 -25.38 20.28
CA MET A 158 9.62 -25.91 20.43
C MET A 158 9.60 -27.45 20.49
N MET A 159 10.37 -28.11 19.61
CA MET A 159 10.45 -29.58 19.57
C MET A 159 11.13 -30.17 20.81
N ASP A 160 12.21 -29.56 21.27
CA ASP A 160 12.97 -30.02 22.44
C ASP A 160 12.16 -29.88 23.73
N ALA A 161 11.36 -28.81 23.86
CA ALA A 161 10.55 -28.56 25.05
C ALA A 161 9.21 -29.31 25.04
N PHE A 162 8.54 -29.38 23.89
CA PHE A 162 7.14 -29.81 23.80
C PHE A 162 6.84 -30.76 22.63
N GLY A 163 7.84 -31.50 22.13
CA GLY A 163 7.69 -32.43 21.01
C GLY A 163 6.52 -33.41 21.14
N ASP A 164 6.24 -33.92 22.35
CA ASP A 164 5.10 -34.82 22.59
C ASP A 164 3.73 -34.13 22.40
N ILE A 165 3.63 -32.84 22.75
CA ILE A 165 2.40 -32.04 22.55
C ILE A 165 2.24 -31.68 21.08
N LEU A 166 3.35 -31.42 20.37
CA LEU A 166 3.36 -30.99 18.98
C LEU A 166 3.25 -32.16 17.98
N ALA A 167 3.63 -33.38 18.39
CA ALA A 167 3.64 -34.56 17.52
C ALA A 167 2.32 -34.82 16.77
N PRO A 168 1.14 -34.68 17.40
CA PRO A 168 -0.14 -34.83 16.69
C PRO A 168 -0.37 -33.79 15.58
N HIS A 169 0.33 -32.67 15.60
CA HIS A 169 0.13 -31.52 14.71
C HIS A 169 1.20 -31.41 13.61
N HIS A 170 2.14 -32.35 13.50
CA HIS A 170 3.20 -32.28 12.48
C HIS A 170 2.66 -32.26 11.04
N ALA A 171 1.69 -33.12 10.73
CA ALA A 171 1.09 -33.16 9.40
C ALA A 171 0.37 -31.85 9.05
N GLU A 172 -0.33 -31.27 10.02
CA GLU A 172 -1.02 -29.98 9.90
C GLU A 172 -0.03 -28.83 9.69
N ARG A 173 1.05 -28.76 10.46
CA ARG A 173 2.13 -27.78 10.23
C ARG A 173 2.72 -27.92 8.84
N ILE A 174 3.04 -29.14 8.39
CA ILE A 174 3.58 -29.36 7.04
C ILE A 174 2.60 -28.83 5.99
N ASP A 175 1.31 -29.11 6.12
CA ASP A 175 0.29 -28.61 5.20
C ASP A 175 0.23 -27.08 5.18
N ALA A 176 0.14 -26.45 6.36
CA ALA A 176 0.10 -25.01 6.55
C ALA A 176 1.35 -24.30 6.00
N MET A 177 2.53 -24.90 6.16
CA MET A 177 3.78 -24.38 5.61
C MET A 177 3.82 -24.49 4.09
N LEU A 178 3.35 -25.60 3.52
CA LEU A 178 3.34 -25.81 2.08
C LEU A 178 2.29 -24.95 1.37
N TRP A 179 1.18 -24.57 2.01
CA TRP A 179 0.27 -23.54 1.47
C TRP A 179 0.95 -22.17 1.36
N ARG A 180 1.86 -21.86 2.29
CA ARG A 180 2.66 -20.63 2.30
C ARG A 180 3.99 -20.75 1.56
N TRP A 181 4.23 -21.88 0.90
CA TRP A 181 5.48 -22.20 0.19
C TRP A 181 6.74 -22.13 1.09
N ARG A 182 6.58 -22.28 2.41
CA ARG A 182 7.67 -22.42 3.37
C ARG A 182 8.22 -23.84 3.34
N ILE A 183 8.88 -24.17 2.22
CA ILE A 183 9.39 -25.51 1.94
C ILE A 183 10.37 -25.95 3.01
N THR A 184 11.29 -25.08 3.44
CA THR A 184 12.30 -25.42 4.44
C THR A 184 11.67 -25.80 5.78
N ASP A 185 10.69 -25.05 6.26
CA ASP A 185 9.96 -25.36 7.49
C ASP A 185 9.24 -26.71 7.40
N ALA A 186 8.57 -26.97 6.27
CA ALA A 186 7.85 -28.22 6.04
C ALA A 186 8.82 -29.42 6.02
N GLN A 187 9.94 -29.29 5.31
CA GLN A 187 10.90 -30.38 5.10
C GLN A 187 11.55 -30.89 6.40
N ARG A 188 11.67 -30.04 7.43
CA ARG A 188 12.19 -30.45 8.75
C ARG A 188 11.38 -31.58 9.40
N LEU A 189 10.11 -31.72 9.03
CA LEU A 189 9.19 -32.67 9.65
C LEU A 189 8.83 -33.86 8.73
N PHE A 190 9.40 -33.98 7.54
CA PHE A 190 9.02 -35.03 6.57
C PHE A 190 9.24 -36.45 7.08
N ASP A 191 10.20 -36.65 7.98
CA ASP A 191 10.49 -37.95 8.57
C ASP A 191 9.47 -38.36 9.64
N THR A 192 8.57 -37.46 10.04
CA THR A 192 7.48 -37.73 10.99
C THR A 192 6.20 -38.23 10.31
N LEU A 193 6.12 -38.10 8.97
CA LEU A 193 4.95 -38.47 8.19
C LEU A 193 4.90 -39.96 7.90
N SER A 194 3.69 -40.49 7.67
CA SER A 194 3.54 -41.79 7.03
C SER A 194 4.10 -41.77 5.60
N ASP A 195 4.44 -42.94 5.05
CA ASP A 195 4.91 -43.06 3.66
C ASP A 195 3.99 -42.39 2.64
N ALA A 196 2.67 -42.47 2.84
CA ALA A 196 1.69 -41.90 1.94
C ALA A 196 1.67 -40.36 2.01
N GLU A 197 1.66 -39.80 3.23
CA GLU A 197 1.69 -38.35 3.45
C GLU A 197 3.02 -37.75 3.01
N ARG A 198 4.14 -38.42 3.27
CA ARG A 198 5.46 -37.99 2.81
C ARG A 198 5.51 -37.85 1.30
N ARG A 199 4.94 -38.82 0.55
CA ARG A 199 4.85 -38.74 -0.91
C ARG A 199 3.98 -37.57 -1.38
N VAL A 200 2.88 -37.26 -0.69
CA VAL A 200 2.04 -36.08 -0.97
C VAL A 200 2.83 -34.79 -0.76
N ALA A 201 3.53 -34.66 0.37
CA ALA A 201 4.35 -33.50 0.69
C ALA A 201 5.52 -33.32 -0.31
N GLU A 202 6.24 -34.39 -0.65
CA GLU A 202 7.29 -34.39 -1.68
C GLU A 202 6.75 -33.97 -3.05
N ALA A 203 5.56 -34.43 -3.44
CA ALA A 203 4.94 -34.03 -4.69
C ALA A 203 4.56 -32.55 -4.72
N ARG A 204 4.03 -32.01 -3.61
CA ARG A 204 3.77 -30.56 -3.49
C ARG A 204 5.06 -29.75 -3.59
N VAL A 205 6.13 -30.14 -2.91
CA VAL A 205 7.44 -29.47 -3.03
C VAL A 205 7.96 -29.51 -4.46
N ALA A 206 7.90 -30.67 -5.12
CA ALA A 206 8.34 -30.83 -6.51
C ALA A 206 7.53 -29.95 -7.48
N LEU A 207 6.23 -29.77 -7.22
CA LEU A 207 5.36 -28.89 -7.99
C LEU A 207 5.65 -27.41 -7.75
N ILE A 208 5.80 -26.99 -6.48
CA ILE A 208 6.12 -25.61 -6.10
C ILE A 208 7.47 -25.18 -6.69
N ARG A 209 8.48 -26.06 -6.64
CA ARG A 209 9.80 -25.82 -7.27
C ARG A 209 9.78 -25.96 -8.79
N ASP A 210 8.74 -26.56 -9.36
CA ASP A 210 8.68 -26.99 -10.77
C ASP A 210 9.87 -27.88 -11.18
N GLN A 211 10.28 -28.78 -10.27
CA GLN A 211 11.41 -29.67 -10.44
C GLN A 211 10.99 -31.10 -10.14
N GLY A 212 11.13 -32.03 -11.10
CA GLY A 212 10.83 -33.45 -10.88
C GLY A 212 9.36 -33.79 -10.61
N ALA A 213 8.43 -32.85 -10.85
CA ALA A 213 7.02 -32.96 -10.49
C ALA A 213 6.33 -34.24 -11.00
N ALA A 214 6.57 -34.64 -12.25
CA ALA A 214 5.94 -35.84 -12.82
C ALA A 214 6.35 -37.13 -12.09
N ALA A 215 7.64 -37.26 -11.77
CA ALA A 215 8.16 -38.41 -11.04
C ALA A 215 7.69 -38.43 -9.58
N ALA A 216 7.55 -37.26 -8.94
CA ALA A 216 7.01 -37.17 -7.58
C ALA A 216 5.51 -37.52 -7.55
N LEU A 217 4.71 -36.97 -8.47
CA LEU A 217 3.28 -37.29 -8.59
C LEU A 217 3.01 -38.78 -8.90
N GLY A 218 3.86 -39.40 -9.74
CA GLY A 218 3.75 -40.82 -10.04
C GLY A 218 3.89 -41.73 -8.82
N ARG A 219 4.60 -41.25 -7.77
CA ARG A 219 4.77 -41.97 -6.49
C ARG A 219 3.57 -41.78 -5.55
N VAL A 220 2.74 -40.75 -5.73
CA VAL A 220 1.56 -40.51 -4.89
C VAL A 220 0.48 -41.56 -5.19
N PRO A 221 -0.12 -42.21 -4.16
CA PRO A 221 -1.27 -43.09 -4.34
C PRO A 221 -2.42 -42.39 -5.08
N GLU A 222 -3.09 -43.08 -5.99
CA GLU A 222 -4.11 -42.48 -6.88
C GLU A 222 -5.19 -41.72 -6.11
N ALA A 223 -5.71 -42.29 -5.02
CA ALA A 223 -6.72 -41.67 -4.17
C ALA A 223 -6.27 -40.36 -3.47
N LEU A 224 -4.97 -40.05 -3.47
CA LEU A 224 -4.41 -38.85 -2.84
C LEU A 224 -3.91 -37.81 -3.87
N ARG A 225 -3.95 -38.11 -5.17
CA ARG A 225 -3.39 -37.22 -6.22
C ARG A 225 -4.18 -35.94 -6.43
N ASP A 226 -5.47 -35.96 -6.11
CA ASP A 226 -6.37 -34.81 -6.24
C ASP A 226 -6.65 -34.14 -4.88
N ARG A 227 -5.75 -34.29 -3.90
CA ARG A 227 -5.82 -33.49 -2.66
C ARG A 227 -5.69 -32.00 -2.99
N PRO A 228 -6.42 -31.10 -2.30
CA PRO A 228 -6.45 -29.67 -2.63
C PRO A 228 -5.06 -29.02 -2.69
N GLY A 229 -4.16 -29.36 -1.76
CA GLY A 229 -2.79 -28.83 -1.76
C GLY A 229 -1.93 -29.28 -2.96
N ILE A 230 -2.18 -30.47 -3.53
CA ILE A 230 -1.54 -30.90 -4.79
C ILE A 230 -2.19 -30.18 -5.97
N ALA A 231 -3.51 -30.10 -6.00
CA ALA A 231 -4.25 -29.42 -7.05
C ALA A 231 -3.83 -27.95 -7.17
N ASN A 232 -3.73 -27.23 -6.05
CA ASN A 232 -3.26 -25.85 -6.02
C ASN A 232 -1.81 -25.71 -6.53
N ALA A 233 -0.90 -26.61 -6.13
CA ALA A 233 0.48 -26.57 -6.62
C ALA A 233 0.58 -26.88 -8.13
N ARG A 234 -0.26 -27.79 -8.66
CA ARG A 234 -0.38 -28.04 -10.11
C ARG A 234 -0.97 -26.84 -10.84
N PHE A 235 -2.03 -26.26 -10.29
CA PHE A 235 -2.69 -25.08 -10.81
C PHE A 235 -1.71 -23.91 -10.96
N ASN A 236 -1.02 -23.53 -9.89
CA ASN A 236 -0.05 -22.44 -9.91
C ASN A 236 1.05 -22.67 -10.96
N ARG A 237 1.54 -23.91 -11.09
CA ARG A 237 2.55 -24.26 -12.10
C ARG A 237 2.10 -23.95 -13.53
N PHE A 238 0.84 -24.21 -13.88
CA PHE A 238 0.29 -23.91 -15.21
C PHE A 238 -0.06 -22.42 -15.35
N ALA A 239 -0.71 -21.84 -14.33
CA ALA A 239 -1.07 -20.43 -14.32
C ALA A 239 0.16 -19.53 -14.49
N ASP A 240 1.27 -19.82 -13.80
CA ASP A 240 2.54 -19.09 -13.90
C ASP A 240 3.15 -19.15 -15.32
N LYS A 241 2.88 -20.22 -16.08
CA LYS A 241 3.38 -20.40 -17.46
C LYS A 241 2.46 -19.77 -18.51
N GLY A 242 1.28 -19.31 -18.12
CA GLY A 242 0.26 -18.83 -19.04
C GLY A 242 -0.58 -19.95 -19.66
N ASP A 243 -0.45 -21.19 -19.18
CA ASP A 243 -1.22 -22.36 -19.62
C ASP A 243 -2.63 -22.31 -18.97
N TYR A 244 -3.41 -21.29 -19.31
CA TYR A 244 -4.66 -20.97 -18.63
C TYR A 244 -5.77 -22.00 -18.83
N SER A 245 -5.77 -22.72 -19.96
CA SER A 245 -6.74 -23.79 -20.19
C SER A 245 -6.58 -24.92 -19.16
N GLU A 246 -5.35 -25.39 -18.95
CA GLU A 246 -5.03 -26.42 -17.96
C GLU A 246 -5.24 -25.91 -16.53
N ALA A 247 -4.90 -24.65 -16.25
CA ALA A 247 -5.17 -24.05 -14.95
C ALA A 247 -6.68 -23.98 -14.66
N LEU A 248 -7.49 -23.56 -15.63
CA LEU A 248 -8.94 -23.50 -15.52
C LEU A 248 -9.55 -24.87 -15.22
N GLU A 249 -9.15 -25.93 -15.94
CA GLU A 249 -9.64 -27.29 -15.68
C GLU A 249 -9.39 -27.75 -14.23
N ILE A 250 -8.27 -27.33 -13.63
CA ILE A 250 -7.93 -27.69 -12.26
C ILE A 250 -8.78 -26.90 -11.26
N ILE A 251 -8.82 -25.57 -11.36
CA ILE A 251 -9.57 -24.75 -10.39
C ILE A 251 -11.08 -25.02 -10.47
N GLU A 252 -11.63 -25.23 -11.67
CA GLU A 252 -13.06 -25.51 -11.87
C GLU A 252 -13.46 -26.85 -11.26
N ARG A 253 -12.60 -27.87 -11.35
CA ARG A 253 -12.85 -29.18 -10.71
C ARG A 253 -12.86 -29.11 -9.17
N HIS A 254 -12.14 -28.13 -8.59
CA HIS A 254 -12.01 -27.96 -7.15
C HIS A 254 -12.89 -26.81 -6.62
N THR A 255 -13.68 -26.17 -7.49
CA THR A 255 -14.61 -25.13 -7.11
C THR A 255 -15.97 -25.77 -6.79
N GLY A 256 -16.45 -25.60 -5.56
CA GLY A 256 -17.74 -26.15 -5.12
C GLY A 256 -17.94 -26.12 -3.60
N SER A 257 -16.85 -26.12 -2.84
CA SER A 257 -16.84 -25.86 -1.40
C SER A 257 -15.47 -25.33 -0.95
N GLU A 258 -15.42 -24.77 0.26
CA GLU A 258 -14.16 -24.44 0.95
C GLU A 258 -13.25 -25.66 1.07
N ASP A 259 -13.79 -26.79 1.52
CA ASP A 259 -13.05 -28.07 1.65
C ASP A 259 -12.41 -28.54 0.34
N ALA A 260 -13.08 -28.34 -0.80
CA ALA A 260 -12.56 -28.72 -2.11
C ALA A 260 -11.36 -27.85 -2.54
N LEU A 261 -11.35 -26.58 -2.12
CA LEU A 261 -10.25 -25.64 -2.36
C LEU A 261 -9.11 -25.80 -1.34
N GLY A 262 -9.42 -26.28 -0.12
CA GLY A 262 -8.51 -26.40 1.01
C GLY A 262 -8.18 -25.06 1.65
N ASP A 263 -7.58 -24.15 0.89
CA ASP A 263 -7.30 -22.76 1.30
C ASP A 263 -7.75 -21.83 0.16
N PRO A 264 -9.03 -21.35 0.16
CA PRO A 264 -9.57 -20.51 -0.91
C PRO A 264 -8.74 -19.26 -1.22
N PHE A 265 -8.10 -18.66 -0.20
CA PHE A 265 -7.24 -17.50 -0.35
C PHE A 265 -6.08 -17.76 -1.33
N ARG A 266 -5.55 -18.99 -1.35
CA ARG A 266 -4.43 -19.40 -2.23
C ARG A 266 -4.81 -19.56 -3.69
N TRP A 267 -6.08 -19.45 -4.02
CA TRP A 267 -6.58 -19.46 -5.41
C TRP A 267 -6.99 -18.07 -5.88
N ALA A 268 -7.23 -17.14 -4.96
CA ALA A 268 -8.03 -15.94 -5.21
C ALA A 268 -7.43 -14.96 -6.22
N SER A 269 -6.12 -14.71 -6.15
CA SER A 269 -5.43 -13.81 -7.10
C SER A 269 -5.53 -14.31 -8.55
N TRP A 270 -5.26 -15.61 -8.75
CA TRP A 270 -5.38 -16.22 -10.07
C TRP A 270 -6.83 -16.38 -10.50
N ARG A 271 -7.77 -16.66 -9.58
CA ARG A 271 -9.21 -16.69 -9.84
C ARG A 271 -9.67 -15.37 -10.47
N ALA A 272 -9.32 -14.23 -9.85
CA ALA A 272 -9.64 -12.90 -10.38
C ALA A 272 -8.99 -12.62 -11.76
N THR A 273 -7.79 -13.15 -12.00
CA THR A 273 -7.07 -13.01 -13.28
C THR A 273 -7.71 -13.85 -14.38
N LEU A 274 -8.02 -15.11 -14.10
CA LEU A 274 -8.63 -16.07 -15.02
C LEU A 274 -10.08 -15.70 -15.35
N SER A 275 -10.87 -15.24 -14.39
CA SER A 275 -12.23 -14.72 -14.65
C SER A 275 -12.19 -13.54 -15.62
N ARG A 276 -11.25 -12.60 -15.46
CA ARG A 276 -11.08 -11.49 -16.41
C ARG A 276 -10.56 -11.95 -17.78
N TRP A 277 -9.78 -13.03 -17.83
CA TRP A 277 -9.35 -13.64 -19.09
C TRP A 277 -10.54 -14.27 -19.84
N LEU A 278 -11.37 -15.06 -19.14
CA LEU A 278 -12.62 -15.62 -19.67
C LEU A 278 -13.57 -14.53 -20.18
N MET A 279 -13.77 -13.48 -19.39
CA MET A 279 -14.59 -12.32 -19.76
C MET A 279 -14.15 -11.73 -21.11
N ARG A 280 -12.85 -11.47 -21.28
CA ARG A 280 -12.30 -10.90 -22.53
C ARG A 280 -12.37 -11.85 -23.72
N ASN A 281 -12.45 -13.16 -23.47
CA ASN A 281 -12.57 -14.18 -24.52
C ASN A 281 -14.03 -14.47 -24.90
N GLY A 282 -14.99 -13.73 -24.36
CA GLY A 282 -16.41 -13.92 -24.67
C GLY A 282 -17.05 -15.09 -23.92
N GLU A 283 -16.49 -15.49 -22.78
CA GLU A 283 -17.06 -16.50 -21.87
C GLU A 283 -17.53 -15.87 -20.53
N PRO A 284 -18.45 -14.88 -20.53
CA PRO A 284 -18.80 -14.14 -19.32
C PRO A 284 -19.55 -14.96 -18.26
N GLU A 285 -20.37 -15.95 -18.66
CA GLU A 285 -21.04 -16.85 -17.71
C GLU A 285 -20.02 -17.67 -16.93
N ARG A 286 -19.08 -18.31 -17.64
CA ARG A 286 -17.98 -19.06 -17.03
C ARG A 286 -17.07 -18.17 -16.19
N ALA A 287 -16.84 -16.92 -16.63
CA ALA A 287 -16.10 -15.93 -15.85
C ALA A 287 -16.80 -15.61 -14.53
N TYR A 288 -18.13 -15.45 -14.55
CA TYR A 288 -18.96 -15.16 -13.39
C TYR A 288 -18.96 -16.34 -12.42
N ASP A 289 -19.17 -17.56 -12.90
CA ASP A 289 -19.14 -18.77 -12.07
C ASP A 289 -17.79 -18.92 -11.37
N LEU A 290 -16.70 -18.70 -12.10
CA LEU A 290 -15.36 -18.73 -11.52
C LEU A 290 -15.13 -17.59 -10.52
N ALA A 291 -15.62 -16.38 -10.78
CA ALA A 291 -15.40 -15.24 -9.89
C ALA A 291 -16.19 -15.38 -8.58
N SER A 292 -17.46 -15.74 -8.66
CA SER A 292 -18.42 -15.75 -7.55
C SER A 292 -18.25 -16.94 -6.60
N GLN A 293 -17.76 -18.08 -7.09
CA GLN A 293 -17.55 -19.27 -6.26
C GLN A 293 -16.17 -19.25 -5.59
N HIS A 294 -15.85 -18.15 -4.89
CA HIS A 294 -14.54 -17.93 -4.29
C HIS A 294 -14.39 -18.43 -2.84
N PHE A 295 -15.49 -18.59 -2.10
CA PHE A 295 -15.50 -19.09 -0.70
C PHE A 295 -14.61 -18.29 0.25
N LEU A 296 -14.50 -16.98 0.01
CA LEU A 296 -13.86 -16.03 0.93
C LEU A 296 -14.98 -15.29 1.65
N THR A 297 -14.72 -14.84 2.86
CA THR A 297 -15.68 -14.06 3.67
C THR A 297 -15.28 -12.60 3.83
N GLU A 298 -13.99 -12.29 3.69
CA GLU A 298 -13.44 -10.96 3.93
C GLU A 298 -12.10 -10.75 3.20
N GLY A 299 -11.66 -9.49 3.18
CA GLY A 299 -10.34 -9.07 2.74
C GLY A 299 -10.25 -8.69 1.26
N THR A 300 -9.08 -8.17 0.87
CA THR A 300 -8.91 -7.52 -0.44
C THR A 300 -9.27 -8.38 -1.66
N PHE A 301 -9.06 -9.70 -1.61
CA PHE A 301 -9.46 -10.60 -2.69
C PHE A 301 -10.95 -10.90 -2.70
N TYR A 302 -11.60 -10.97 -1.53
CA TYR A 302 -13.05 -11.05 -1.43
C TYR A 302 -13.68 -9.82 -2.09
N ALA A 303 -13.25 -8.63 -1.69
CA ALA A 303 -13.70 -7.37 -2.28
C ALA A 303 -13.50 -7.31 -3.82
N ASP A 304 -12.33 -7.71 -4.36
CA ASP A 304 -12.12 -7.69 -5.82
C ASP A 304 -12.97 -8.73 -6.56
N LEU A 305 -13.21 -9.91 -5.98
CA LEU A 305 -14.01 -10.97 -6.59
C LEU A 305 -15.51 -10.68 -6.51
N GLU A 306 -15.99 -10.11 -5.41
CA GLU A 306 -17.35 -9.57 -5.29
C GLU A 306 -17.57 -8.47 -6.31
N TRP A 307 -16.65 -7.49 -6.41
CA TRP A 307 -16.73 -6.46 -7.44
C TRP A 307 -16.78 -7.05 -8.85
N LEU A 308 -15.89 -8.00 -9.16
CA LEU A 308 -15.83 -8.60 -10.50
C LEU A 308 -17.10 -9.40 -10.83
N SER A 309 -17.63 -10.13 -9.85
CA SER A 309 -18.89 -10.89 -9.99
C SER A 309 -20.05 -9.95 -10.25
N GLY A 310 -20.14 -8.84 -9.52
CA GLY A 310 -21.15 -7.81 -9.75
C GLY A 310 -21.01 -7.13 -11.11
N TYR A 311 -19.78 -6.81 -11.52
CA TYR A 311 -19.50 -6.23 -12.84
C TYR A 311 -19.94 -7.17 -13.98
N LEU A 312 -19.63 -8.46 -13.88
CA LEU A 312 -20.04 -9.48 -14.85
C LEU A 312 -21.56 -9.63 -14.89
N ALA A 313 -22.21 -9.72 -13.72
CA ALA A 313 -23.66 -9.82 -13.62
C ALA A 313 -24.37 -8.62 -14.26
N LEU A 314 -23.90 -7.40 -13.98
CA LEU A 314 -24.50 -6.17 -14.52
C LEU A 314 -24.25 -5.99 -16.01
N THR A 315 -23.01 -6.20 -16.45
CA THR A 315 -22.56 -5.77 -17.79
C THR A 315 -22.80 -6.86 -18.84
N TYR A 316 -22.75 -8.12 -18.44
CA TYR A 316 -22.78 -9.25 -19.38
C TYR A 316 -23.98 -10.17 -19.22
N LEU A 317 -24.49 -10.34 -18.00
CA LEU A 317 -25.58 -11.29 -17.73
C LEU A 317 -26.97 -10.62 -17.65
N ASP A 318 -27.04 -9.28 -17.78
CA ASP A 318 -28.28 -8.50 -17.65
C ASP A 318 -29.03 -8.80 -16.33
N ASP A 319 -28.26 -9.02 -15.25
CA ASP A 319 -28.78 -9.36 -13.93
C ASP A 319 -28.38 -8.28 -12.89
N PRO A 320 -29.04 -7.11 -12.93
CA PRO A 320 -28.68 -6.00 -12.05
C PRO A 320 -29.03 -6.26 -10.58
N GLN A 321 -29.95 -7.19 -10.28
CA GLN A 321 -30.27 -7.56 -8.89
C GLN A 321 -29.12 -8.35 -8.27
N LYS A 322 -28.62 -9.37 -8.95
CA LYS A 322 -27.43 -10.13 -8.55
C LYS A 322 -26.20 -9.23 -8.46
N ALA A 323 -26.05 -8.29 -9.40
CA ALA A 323 -24.97 -7.33 -9.34
C ALA A 323 -25.02 -6.46 -8.09
N LEU A 324 -26.21 -5.99 -7.71
CA LEU A 324 -26.41 -5.18 -6.52
C LEU A 324 -26.00 -5.93 -5.25
N GLU A 325 -26.35 -7.21 -5.13
CA GLU A 325 -25.97 -8.06 -3.99
C GLU A 325 -24.44 -8.14 -3.84
N HIS A 326 -23.73 -8.40 -4.93
CA HIS A 326 -22.27 -8.42 -4.94
C HIS A 326 -21.64 -7.07 -4.56
N PHE A 327 -22.18 -5.96 -5.05
CA PHE A 327 -21.66 -4.63 -4.70
C PHE A 327 -21.98 -4.22 -3.25
N GLN A 328 -23.01 -4.78 -2.64
CA GLN A 328 -23.30 -4.62 -1.21
C GLN A 328 -22.37 -5.45 -0.33
N ASN A 329 -22.07 -6.69 -0.76
CA ASN A 329 -21.05 -7.53 -0.13
C ASN A 329 -19.68 -6.86 -0.14
N LEU A 330 -19.29 -6.26 -1.27
CA LEU A 330 -18.10 -5.43 -1.39
C LEU A 330 -18.10 -4.27 -0.38
N GLU A 331 -19.19 -3.48 -0.29
CA GLU A 331 -19.27 -2.33 0.62
C GLU A 331 -19.11 -2.76 2.09
N GLY A 332 -19.64 -3.94 2.45
CA GLY A 332 -19.58 -4.49 3.81
C GLY A 332 -18.18 -4.88 4.29
N ASP A 333 -17.20 -5.02 3.41
CA ASP A 333 -15.83 -5.49 3.72
C ASP A 333 -14.76 -4.38 3.55
N VAL A 334 -15.14 -3.19 3.06
CA VAL A 334 -14.17 -2.15 2.68
C VAL A 334 -14.37 -0.84 3.42
N GLU A 335 -13.26 -0.21 3.82
CA GLU A 335 -13.28 1.06 4.56
C GLU A 335 -12.60 2.22 3.83
N SER A 336 -11.76 1.91 2.84
CA SER A 336 -10.97 2.94 2.15
C SER A 336 -11.87 3.82 1.26
N PRO A 337 -11.61 5.14 1.16
CA PRO A 337 -12.37 6.04 0.29
C PRO A 337 -12.48 5.57 -1.16
N ILE A 338 -11.42 4.93 -1.67
CA ILE A 338 -11.36 4.37 -3.01
C ILE A 338 -12.38 3.25 -3.20
N SER A 339 -12.41 2.31 -2.26
CA SER A 339 -13.28 1.13 -2.34
C SER A 339 -14.73 1.50 -2.07
N LEU A 340 -14.98 2.40 -1.12
CA LEU A 340 -16.31 2.95 -0.85
C LEU A 340 -16.89 3.68 -2.06
N ALA A 341 -16.08 4.50 -2.73
CA ALA A 341 -16.48 5.17 -3.97
C ALA A 341 -16.83 4.18 -5.09
N ARG A 342 -16.03 3.11 -5.23
CA ARG A 342 -16.29 2.04 -6.21
C ARG A 342 -17.60 1.33 -5.91
N ALA A 343 -17.82 0.92 -4.65
CA ALA A 343 -19.03 0.25 -4.23
C ALA A 343 -20.28 1.11 -4.50
N GLY A 344 -20.28 2.36 -4.02
CA GLY A 344 -21.42 3.27 -4.22
C GLY A 344 -21.71 3.56 -5.70
N TYR A 345 -20.69 3.80 -6.53
CA TYR A 345 -20.90 4.01 -7.97
C TYR A 345 -21.56 2.80 -8.64
N TRP A 346 -21.06 1.59 -8.37
CA TRP A 346 -21.57 0.39 -9.02
C TRP A 346 -22.93 -0.07 -8.46
N GLN A 347 -23.22 0.16 -7.18
CA GLN A 347 -24.58 0.01 -6.64
C GLN A 347 -25.55 0.98 -7.32
N GLY A 348 -25.14 2.25 -7.51
CA GLY A 348 -25.94 3.23 -8.25
C GLY A 348 -26.23 2.79 -9.68
N ARG A 349 -25.23 2.23 -10.39
CA ARG A 349 -25.40 1.69 -11.74
C ARG A 349 -26.36 0.50 -11.78
N ALA A 350 -26.27 -0.41 -10.82
CA ALA A 350 -27.18 -1.54 -10.70
C ALA A 350 -28.62 -1.09 -10.42
N ARG A 351 -28.81 -0.09 -9.54
CA ARG A 351 -30.14 0.46 -9.24
C ARG A 351 -30.73 1.28 -10.38
N GLU A 352 -29.93 2.00 -11.15
CA GLU A 352 -30.36 2.61 -12.41
C GLU A 352 -30.90 1.56 -13.39
N ALA A 353 -30.20 0.44 -13.56
CA ALA A 353 -30.65 -0.67 -14.41
C ALA A 353 -31.94 -1.33 -13.92
N LEU A 354 -32.19 -1.32 -12.60
CA LEU A 354 -33.46 -1.73 -11.99
C LEU A 354 -34.58 -0.67 -12.08
N GLY A 355 -34.30 0.53 -12.61
CA GLY A 355 -35.23 1.65 -12.65
C GLY A 355 -35.45 2.36 -11.30
N ALA A 356 -34.62 2.07 -10.31
CA ALA A 356 -34.69 2.64 -8.96
C ALA A 356 -33.82 3.92 -8.85
N TYR A 357 -34.19 4.96 -9.59
CA TYR A 357 -33.37 6.17 -9.76
C TYR A 357 -33.14 6.97 -8.47
N ASP A 358 -34.14 7.06 -7.58
CA ASP A 358 -34.02 7.80 -6.32
C ASP A 358 -32.97 7.16 -5.40
N THR A 359 -32.96 5.83 -5.30
CA THR A 359 -31.99 5.09 -4.50
C THR A 359 -30.63 5.01 -5.18
N ALA A 360 -30.57 4.99 -6.52
CA ALA A 360 -29.33 5.13 -7.26
C ALA A 360 -28.65 6.48 -6.99
N ALA A 361 -29.42 7.58 -6.96
CA ALA A 361 -28.91 8.92 -6.63
C ALA A 361 -28.28 8.96 -5.22
N LEU A 362 -28.85 8.24 -4.25
CA LEU A 362 -28.28 8.13 -2.90
C LEU A 362 -26.95 7.36 -2.90
N ASP A 363 -26.79 6.31 -3.71
CA ASP A 363 -25.51 5.59 -3.81
C ASP A 363 -24.43 6.44 -4.49
N TYR A 364 -24.79 7.15 -5.56
CA TYR A 364 -23.90 8.12 -6.18
C TYR A 364 -23.53 9.24 -5.21
N ALA A 365 -24.45 9.69 -4.35
CA ALA A 365 -24.15 10.73 -3.38
C ALA A 365 -23.13 10.26 -2.34
N ARG A 366 -23.26 9.01 -1.84
CA ARG A 366 -22.25 8.40 -0.95
C ARG A 366 -20.89 8.30 -1.63
N ALA A 367 -20.85 7.78 -2.87
CA ALA A 367 -19.60 7.68 -3.62
C ALA A 367 -18.96 9.05 -3.92
N ALA A 368 -19.79 10.06 -4.22
CA ALA A 368 -19.35 11.42 -4.51
C ALA A 368 -18.76 12.16 -3.31
N LEU A 369 -18.87 11.66 -2.08
CA LEU A 369 -18.12 12.17 -0.92
C LEU A 369 -16.61 11.93 -1.07
N HIS A 370 -16.20 11.02 -1.95
CA HIS A 370 -14.81 10.61 -2.15
C HIS A 370 -14.27 11.10 -3.50
N GLN A 371 -14.33 12.41 -3.76
CA GLN A 371 -13.92 13.02 -5.04
C GLN A 371 -12.41 12.94 -5.34
N THR A 372 -11.61 12.34 -4.45
CA THR A 372 -10.21 11.98 -4.73
C THR A 372 -10.06 10.59 -5.37
N ALA A 373 -11.16 9.84 -5.47
CA ALA A 373 -11.22 8.52 -6.10
C ALA A 373 -11.95 8.56 -7.45
N PHE A 374 -11.50 7.73 -8.39
CA PHE A 374 -12.00 7.62 -9.75
C PHE A 374 -13.53 7.50 -9.84
N TYR A 375 -14.12 6.55 -9.11
CA TYR A 375 -15.58 6.36 -9.12
C TYR A 375 -16.33 7.42 -8.32
N GLY A 376 -15.66 8.11 -7.40
CA GLY A 376 -16.24 9.25 -6.70
C GLY A 376 -16.39 10.45 -7.63
N LEU A 377 -15.43 10.69 -8.51
CA LEU A 377 -15.51 11.68 -9.58
C LEU A 377 -16.60 11.33 -10.61
N LEU A 378 -16.72 10.07 -11.03
CA LEU A 378 -17.82 9.64 -11.91
C LEU A 378 -19.21 9.83 -11.27
N SER A 379 -19.31 9.57 -9.97
CA SER A 379 -20.55 9.77 -9.22
C SER A 379 -20.88 11.25 -9.04
N ALA A 380 -19.87 12.09 -8.78
CA ALA A 380 -20.02 13.53 -8.71
C ALA A 380 -20.48 14.12 -10.05
N GLU A 381 -19.92 13.65 -11.18
CA GLU A 381 -20.37 14.01 -12.53
C GLU A 381 -21.82 13.63 -12.78
N LYS A 382 -22.22 12.39 -12.44
CA LYS A 382 -23.62 11.92 -12.58
C LYS A 382 -24.62 12.78 -11.82
N LEU A 383 -24.21 13.32 -10.67
CA LEU A 383 -25.03 14.20 -9.85
C LEU A 383 -24.92 15.68 -10.24
N GLY A 384 -24.11 16.03 -11.23
CA GLY A 384 -23.88 17.41 -11.66
C GLY A 384 -23.16 18.27 -10.62
N LEU A 385 -22.35 17.65 -9.74
CA LEU A 385 -21.63 18.34 -8.68
C LEU A 385 -20.38 19.05 -9.20
N SER A 386 -19.94 20.05 -8.45
CA SER A 386 -18.61 20.65 -8.62
C SER A 386 -17.59 19.94 -7.76
N LEU A 387 -16.32 20.07 -8.16
CA LEU A 387 -15.19 19.58 -7.37
C LEU A 387 -15.16 20.31 -6.02
N ASP A 388 -14.97 19.55 -4.94
CA ASP A 388 -14.96 20.06 -3.57
C ASP A 388 -13.91 21.19 -3.42
N PRO A 389 -14.29 22.42 -3.03
CA PRO A 389 -13.37 23.53 -2.80
C PRO A 389 -12.23 23.22 -1.83
N ALA A 390 -12.41 22.29 -0.89
CA ALA A 390 -11.35 21.85 0.02
C ALA A 390 -10.15 21.23 -0.73
N LEU A 391 -10.39 20.64 -1.92
CA LEU A 391 -9.35 20.03 -2.76
C LEU A 391 -8.36 21.04 -3.36
N THR A 392 -8.61 22.35 -3.22
CA THR A 392 -7.61 23.38 -3.49
C THR A 392 -6.44 23.34 -2.50
N GLY A 393 -6.63 22.72 -1.33
CA GLY A 393 -5.60 22.57 -0.29
C GLY A 393 -5.28 23.87 0.46
N HIS A 394 -6.12 24.90 0.35
CA HIS A 394 -5.98 26.18 1.06
C HIS A 394 -6.64 26.19 2.45
N GLU A 395 -6.81 25.03 3.07
CA GLU A 395 -7.33 24.97 4.44
C GLU A 395 -6.38 25.74 5.38
N PRO A 396 -6.91 26.63 6.26
CA PRO A 396 -6.08 27.32 7.23
C PRO A 396 -5.57 26.30 8.26
N VAL A 397 -4.25 26.22 8.43
CA VAL A 397 -3.60 25.43 9.49
C VAL A 397 -2.77 26.40 10.31
N ALA A 398 -2.82 26.24 11.64
CA ALA A 398 -1.97 27.00 12.56
C ALA A 398 -0.48 26.78 12.25
N ASP A 399 0.37 27.71 12.70
CA ASP A 399 1.82 27.59 12.56
C ASP A 399 2.31 26.30 13.22
N TRP A 400 2.89 25.41 12.42
CA TRP A 400 3.35 24.10 12.89
C TRP A 400 4.44 24.24 13.96
N ARG A 401 5.20 25.34 13.98
CA ARG A 401 6.26 25.60 14.97
C ARG A 401 5.73 25.75 16.40
N GLN A 402 4.42 25.89 16.56
CA GLN A 402 3.72 26.03 17.85
C GLN A 402 2.74 24.87 18.09
N GLY A 403 2.76 23.85 17.23
CA GLY A 403 1.84 22.72 17.29
C GLY A 403 2.21 21.72 18.39
N LYS A 404 1.19 21.18 19.06
CA LYS A 404 1.36 20.15 20.11
C LYS A 404 1.98 18.85 19.60
N PHE A 405 1.85 18.55 18.31
CA PHE A 405 2.45 17.35 17.71
C PHE A 405 3.98 17.33 17.87
N LEU A 406 4.64 18.47 18.11
CA LEU A 406 6.06 18.55 18.42
C LEU A 406 6.43 17.93 19.78
N GLU A 407 5.46 17.79 20.69
CA GLU A 407 5.65 17.10 21.98
C GLU A 407 5.64 15.56 21.82
N ASP A 408 5.12 15.04 20.69
CA ASP A 408 5.14 13.62 20.36
C ASP A 408 6.58 13.18 20.04
N ASP A 409 7.07 12.17 20.75
CA ASP A 409 8.43 11.64 20.64
C ASP A 409 8.72 11.10 19.22
N ARG A 410 7.73 10.50 18.54
CA ARG A 410 7.86 10.03 17.16
C ARG A 410 8.00 11.19 16.18
N THR A 411 7.32 12.32 16.43
CA THR A 411 7.51 13.53 15.61
C THR A 411 8.94 14.04 15.75
N GLN A 412 9.45 14.11 16.97
CA GLN A 412 10.85 14.48 17.24
C GLN A 412 11.81 13.48 16.58
N ALA A 413 11.50 12.19 16.63
CA ALA A 413 12.27 11.14 15.97
C ALA A 413 12.31 11.34 14.44
N VAL A 414 11.19 11.70 13.79
CA VAL A 414 11.18 12.05 12.35
C VAL A 414 12.13 13.22 12.07
N ALA A 415 12.13 14.26 12.90
CA ALA A 415 13.05 15.39 12.72
C ALA A 415 14.51 14.97 12.83
N PHE A 416 14.88 14.22 13.87
CA PHE A 416 16.24 13.69 14.04
C PHE A 416 16.68 12.78 12.89
N LEU A 417 15.80 11.87 12.47
CA LEU A 417 16.09 10.95 11.37
C LEU A 417 16.27 11.69 10.03
N LEU A 418 15.51 12.77 9.79
CA LEU A 418 15.70 13.60 8.60
C LEU A 418 16.99 14.40 8.66
N ASP A 419 17.32 14.98 9.81
CA ASP A 419 18.56 15.74 10.01
C ASP A 419 19.80 14.83 9.88
N ALA A 420 19.69 13.54 10.27
CA ALA A 420 20.73 12.53 10.11
C ALA A 420 20.76 11.82 8.74
N GLY A 421 19.86 12.16 7.81
CA GLY A 421 19.76 11.49 6.50
C GLY A 421 19.24 10.04 6.56
N GLN A 422 18.68 9.59 7.68
CA GLN A 422 18.10 8.25 7.91
C GLN A 422 16.68 8.14 7.33
N TYR A 423 16.57 8.35 6.01
CA TYR A 423 15.30 8.45 5.28
C TYR A 423 14.39 7.23 5.41
N ARG A 424 14.97 6.03 5.44
CA ARG A 424 14.20 4.78 5.53
C ARG A 424 13.40 4.71 6.82
N ASP A 425 13.97 5.15 7.93
CA ASP A 425 13.32 5.07 9.23
C ASP A 425 12.46 6.31 9.47
N ALA A 426 12.85 7.50 8.98
CA ALA A 426 11.97 8.66 8.93
C ALA A 426 10.63 8.33 8.22
N LEU A 427 10.68 7.57 7.12
CA LEU A 427 9.50 7.07 6.43
C LEU A 427 8.62 6.17 7.33
N ARG A 428 9.23 5.25 8.10
CA ARG A 428 8.48 4.35 9.00
C ARG A 428 7.74 5.13 10.09
N PHE A 429 8.43 6.06 10.75
CA PHE A 429 7.82 6.91 11.76
C PHE A 429 6.75 7.83 11.16
N THR A 430 6.97 8.37 9.97
CA THR A 430 5.96 9.17 9.25
C THR A 430 4.69 8.37 8.95
N ILE A 431 4.82 7.10 8.54
CA ILE A 431 3.66 6.20 8.34
C ILE A 431 2.93 5.96 9.67
N ALA A 432 3.66 5.71 10.76
CA ALA A 432 3.08 5.49 12.08
C ALA A 432 2.29 6.72 12.54
N LEU A 433 2.88 7.91 12.45
CA LEU A 433 2.23 9.20 12.75
C LEU A 433 1.00 9.44 11.87
N GLY A 434 1.07 9.07 10.58
CA GLY A 434 -0.06 9.14 9.66
C GLY A 434 -1.28 8.33 10.13
N ARG A 435 -1.05 7.25 10.87
CA ARG A 435 -2.10 6.38 11.42
C ARG A 435 -2.57 6.80 12.80
N SER A 436 -1.87 7.67 13.51
CA SER A 436 -2.17 8.02 14.91
C SER A 436 -2.56 9.50 15.12
N LEU A 437 -1.86 10.44 14.49
CA LEU A 437 -2.11 11.89 14.66
C LEU A 437 -3.55 12.28 14.29
N ASP A 438 -4.04 13.33 14.94
CA ASP A 438 -5.31 13.97 14.58
C ASP A 438 -5.16 14.83 13.32
N ARG A 439 -6.29 15.36 12.81
CA ARG A 439 -6.29 16.15 11.56
C ARG A 439 -5.35 17.36 11.65
N GLU A 440 -5.30 18.04 12.79
CA GLU A 440 -4.46 19.24 12.97
C GLU A 440 -2.97 18.86 12.98
N GLY A 441 -2.57 17.86 13.77
CA GLY A 441 -1.20 17.37 13.82
C GLY A 441 -0.72 16.84 12.46
N LEU A 442 -1.56 16.11 11.73
CA LEU A 442 -1.25 15.66 10.36
C LEU A 442 -0.99 16.83 9.41
N ALA A 443 -1.82 17.87 9.46
CA ALA A 443 -1.66 19.06 8.62
C ALA A 443 -0.39 19.84 8.98
N GLN A 444 -0.10 19.99 10.28
CA GLN A 444 1.10 20.66 10.78
C GLN A 444 2.38 19.90 10.43
N LEU A 445 2.44 18.59 10.69
CA LEU A 445 3.56 17.73 10.31
C LEU A 445 3.77 17.74 8.80
N GLY A 446 2.68 17.66 8.04
CA GLY A 446 2.75 17.76 6.58
C GLY A 446 3.33 19.07 6.09
N ARG A 447 2.98 20.21 6.70
CA ARG A 447 3.60 21.52 6.39
C ARG A 447 5.07 21.56 6.76
N MET A 448 5.46 21.01 7.91
CA MET A 448 6.87 20.88 8.29
C MET A 448 7.65 20.09 7.22
N LEU A 449 7.10 18.96 6.76
CA LEU A 449 7.73 18.14 5.71
C LEU A 449 7.82 18.90 4.38
N MET A 450 6.75 19.59 3.98
CA MET A 450 6.76 20.39 2.74
C MET A 450 7.74 21.56 2.79
N GLU A 451 7.88 22.26 3.92
CA GLU A 451 8.88 23.33 4.10
C GLU A 451 10.33 22.81 4.04
N ARG A 452 10.54 21.51 4.28
CA ARG A 452 11.83 20.81 4.18
C ARG A 452 12.05 20.12 2.83
N ASP A 453 11.21 20.40 1.83
CA ASP A 453 11.20 19.74 0.51
C ASP A 453 10.93 18.22 0.55
N GLU A 454 10.38 17.69 1.66
CA GLU A 454 10.09 16.26 1.87
C GLU A 454 8.73 15.84 1.30
N THR A 455 8.53 16.09 0.00
CA THR A 455 7.26 15.83 -0.70
C THR A 455 6.83 14.36 -0.61
N HIS A 456 7.79 13.43 -0.68
CA HIS A 456 7.53 11.99 -0.60
C HIS A 456 6.96 11.57 0.76
N LEU A 457 7.52 12.12 1.84
CA LEU A 457 7.05 11.86 3.19
C LEU A 457 5.69 12.50 3.45
N ALA A 458 5.46 13.73 2.97
CA ALA A 458 4.16 14.39 3.06
C ALA A 458 3.05 13.56 2.36
N LEU A 459 3.32 13.03 1.17
CA LEU A 459 2.39 12.15 0.46
C LEU A 459 2.13 10.86 1.25
N THR A 460 3.17 10.25 1.79
CA THR A 460 3.05 9.00 2.54
C THR A 460 2.26 9.21 3.84
N LEU A 461 2.49 10.33 4.53
CA LEU A 461 1.70 10.76 5.69
C LEU A 461 0.21 10.88 5.33
N GLY A 462 -0.09 11.59 4.23
CA GLY A 462 -1.46 11.76 3.75
C GLY A 462 -2.13 10.43 3.36
N LYS A 463 -1.39 9.51 2.74
CA LYS A 463 -1.90 8.18 2.38
C LYS A 463 -2.19 7.33 3.63
N ALA A 464 -1.32 7.38 4.63
CA ALA A 464 -1.54 6.69 5.90
C ALA A 464 -2.78 7.22 6.63
N ALA A 465 -2.99 8.53 6.64
CA ALA A 465 -4.18 9.17 7.22
C ALA A 465 -5.47 8.83 6.46
N ALA A 466 -5.40 8.70 5.14
CA ALA A 466 -6.57 8.39 4.30
C ALA A 466 -7.21 7.03 4.61
N TYR A 467 -6.46 6.07 5.19
CA TYR A 467 -7.03 4.80 5.68
C TYR A 467 -8.03 5.01 6.82
N ARG A 468 -7.84 6.06 7.62
CA ARG A 468 -8.79 6.49 8.66
C ARG A 468 -9.86 7.44 8.12
N GLN A 469 -10.02 7.50 6.80
CA GLN A 469 -10.91 8.42 6.09
C GLN A 469 -10.60 9.91 6.36
N ILE A 470 -9.38 10.23 6.80
CA ILE A 470 -8.90 11.60 6.99
C ILE A 470 -8.12 12.01 5.75
N VAL A 471 -8.76 12.76 4.86
CA VAL A 471 -8.10 13.34 3.69
C VAL A 471 -7.74 14.79 3.99
N ILE A 472 -6.45 15.10 3.92
CA ILE A 472 -5.91 16.46 3.95
C ILE A 472 -5.33 16.73 2.57
N PRO A 473 -6.04 17.47 1.69
CA PRO A 473 -5.63 17.61 0.29
C PRO A 473 -4.21 18.15 0.15
N GLU A 474 -3.79 19.06 1.04
CA GLU A 474 -2.45 19.67 1.05
C GLU A 474 -1.32 18.64 0.94
N ILE A 475 -1.40 17.60 1.77
CA ILE A 475 -0.36 16.57 1.93
C ILE A 475 -0.71 15.31 1.16
N TYR A 476 -2.00 15.06 0.89
CA TYR A 476 -2.42 13.91 0.09
C TYR A 476 -2.23 14.15 -1.40
N PHE A 477 -2.14 15.40 -1.87
CA PHE A 477 -1.80 15.79 -3.24
C PHE A 477 -0.72 16.89 -3.27
N PRO A 478 0.47 16.65 -2.69
CA PRO A 478 1.43 17.71 -2.45
C PRO A 478 1.98 18.28 -3.77
N LEU A 479 2.33 19.57 -3.74
CA LEU A 479 2.94 20.27 -4.87
C LEU A 479 4.46 20.16 -4.77
N HIS A 480 5.06 19.41 -5.67
CA HIS A 480 6.52 19.32 -5.84
C HIS A 480 7.00 20.50 -6.70
N ALA A 481 8.29 20.88 -6.58
CA ALA A 481 8.94 21.90 -7.43
C ALA A 481 8.82 21.66 -8.96
N LEU A 482 8.43 20.44 -9.37
CA LEU A 482 8.09 20.10 -10.75
C LEU A 482 6.92 20.97 -11.27
N ALA A 483 5.96 21.31 -10.41
CA ALA A 483 4.79 22.09 -10.75
C ALA A 483 5.11 23.52 -11.23
N GLU A 484 6.23 24.07 -10.78
CA GLU A 484 6.68 25.43 -11.13
C GLU A 484 7.60 25.44 -12.36
N THR A 485 7.90 24.28 -12.92
CA THR A 485 8.82 24.16 -14.06
C THR A 485 8.07 24.22 -15.37
N GLU A 486 8.52 25.05 -16.32
CA GLU A 486 7.97 25.07 -17.68
C GLU A 486 8.27 23.74 -18.41
N MET A 487 7.22 23.00 -18.73
CA MET A 487 7.30 21.66 -19.34
C MET A 487 6.41 21.57 -20.59
N PRO A 488 6.69 20.65 -21.53
CA PRO A 488 5.93 20.52 -22.78
C PRO A 488 4.52 19.92 -22.60
N VAL A 489 4.12 19.60 -21.37
CA VAL A 489 2.82 19.05 -20.99
C VAL A 489 2.26 19.83 -19.81
N ALA A 490 0.95 19.75 -19.60
CA ALA A 490 0.29 20.44 -18.50
C ALA A 490 0.87 20.02 -17.13
N PRO A 491 1.13 20.95 -16.19
CA PRO A 491 1.75 20.62 -14.91
C PRO A 491 0.95 19.58 -14.09
N GLU A 492 -0.38 19.57 -14.17
CA GLU A 492 -1.19 18.57 -13.47
C GLU A 492 -0.96 17.14 -13.98
N LEU A 493 -0.65 16.97 -15.27
CA LEU A 493 -0.35 15.66 -15.86
C LEU A 493 1.04 15.19 -15.42
N ALA A 494 2.04 16.08 -15.46
CA ALA A 494 3.39 15.76 -15.00
C ALA A 494 3.41 15.39 -13.51
N MET A 495 2.66 16.14 -12.68
CA MET A 495 2.48 15.86 -11.26
C MET A 495 1.75 14.54 -10.99
N ALA A 496 0.67 14.26 -11.72
CA ALA A 496 -0.07 13.00 -11.59
C ALA A 496 0.80 11.77 -11.94
N ILE A 497 1.63 11.88 -12.98
CA ILE A 497 2.59 10.83 -13.35
C ILE A 497 3.68 10.68 -12.29
N ALA A 498 4.35 11.76 -11.87
CA ALA A 498 5.39 11.70 -10.85
C ALA A 498 4.87 11.15 -9.50
N ARG A 499 3.66 11.55 -9.10
CA ARG A 499 2.95 10.97 -7.94
C ARG A 499 2.81 9.47 -8.09
N ARG A 500 2.36 9.00 -9.26
CA ARG A 500 2.06 7.58 -9.47
C ARG A 500 3.32 6.72 -9.61
N GLU A 501 4.36 7.26 -10.24
CA GLU A 501 5.58 6.54 -10.56
C GLU A 501 6.51 6.39 -9.35
N SER A 502 6.78 7.47 -8.62
CA SER A 502 7.76 7.45 -7.54
C SER A 502 7.24 8.00 -6.22
N GLU A 503 6.00 8.47 -6.17
CA GLU A 503 5.47 9.22 -5.03
C GLU A 503 6.40 10.41 -4.69
N PHE A 504 6.95 11.04 -5.73
CA PHE A 504 7.95 12.11 -5.68
C PHE A 504 9.32 11.73 -5.10
N ASN A 505 9.58 10.44 -4.86
CA ASN A 505 10.92 9.99 -4.48
C ASN A 505 11.87 10.09 -5.70
N ILE A 506 12.89 10.94 -5.60
CA ILE A 506 13.80 11.23 -6.71
C ILE A 506 14.88 10.16 -6.91
N GLY A 507 15.18 9.38 -5.87
CA GLY A 507 16.29 8.42 -5.83
C GLY A 507 15.89 6.97 -6.06
N VAL A 508 14.60 6.69 -6.19
CA VAL A 508 14.08 5.31 -6.23
C VAL A 508 14.33 4.61 -7.57
N GLY A 509 14.67 3.32 -7.49
CA GLY A 509 14.71 2.41 -8.63
C GLY A 509 13.71 1.26 -8.44
N SER A 510 12.97 0.89 -9.48
CA SER A 510 12.08 -0.26 -9.43
C SER A 510 12.82 -1.58 -9.60
N PRO A 511 12.25 -2.71 -9.16
CA PRO A 511 12.82 -4.04 -9.38
C PRO A 511 13.06 -4.39 -10.86
N VAL A 512 12.30 -3.77 -11.78
CA VAL A 512 12.43 -4.00 -13.23
C VAL A 512 13.34 -2.97 -13.92
N GLY A 513 13.95 -2.05 -13.15
CA GLY A 513 15.01 -1.16 -13.63
C GLY A 513 14.57 0.25 -14.04
N ALA A 514 13.34 0.67 -13.74
CA ALA A 514 12.87 2.04 -13.94
C ALA A 514 13.45 2.97 -12.86
N LEU A 515 13.76 4.24 -13.20
CA LEU A 515 14.59 5.11 -12.36
C LEU A 515 14.02 6.51 -12.15
N GLY A 516 14.08 6.97 -10.89
CA GLY A 516 13.86 8.35 -10.45
C GLY A 516 12.41 8.83 -10.46
N LEU A 517 12.26 10.15 -10.47
CA LEU A 517 10.99 10.87 -10.28
C LEU A 517 9.85 10.40 -11.18
N MET A 518 10.13 10.13 -12.46
CA MET A 518 9.13 9.68 -13.43
C MET A 518 9.35 8.23 -13.87
N GLN A 519 10.14 7.45 -13.11
CA GLN A 519 10.44 6.04 -13.36
C GLN A 519 10.76 5.72 -14.82
N LEU A 520 11.80 6.37 -15.36
CA LEU A 520 12.21 6.12 -16.73
C LEU A 520 13.03 4.85 -16.85
N MET A 521 12.69 4.00 -17.81
CA MET A 521 13.56 2.93 -18.24
C MET A 521 14.82 3.50 -18.90
N PRO A 522 16.02 2.95 -18.63
CA PRO A 522 17.27 3.43 -19.23
C PRO A 522 17.20 3.56 -20.77
N ALA A 523 16.59 2.59 -21.46
CA ALA A 523 16.43 2.61 -22.91
C ALA A 523 15.53 3.77 -23.39
N THR A 524 14.39 3.99 -22.72
CA THR A 524 13.49 5.12 -23.02
C THR A 524 14.19 6.44 -22.74
N ALA A 525 14.93 6.56 -21.64
CA ALA A 525 15.67 7.77 -21.31
C ALA A 525 16.77 8.08 -22.34
N GLU A 526 17.49 7.07 -22.82
CA GLU A 526 18.50 7.21 -23.87
C GLU A 526 17.86 7.67 -25.19
N GLU A 527 16.76 7.03 -25.61
CA GLU A 527 16.01 7.41 -26.80
C GLU A 527 15.53 8.87 -26.74
N VAL A 528 14.87 9.25 -25.65
CA VAL A 528 14.33 10.61 -25.46
C VAL A 528 15.44 11.65 -25.34
N SER A 529 16.59 11.31 -24.74
CA SER A 529 17.75 12.21 -24.72
C SER A 529 18.25 12.50 -26.13
N GLY A 530 18.23 11.51 -27.01
CA GLY A 530 18.52 11.66 -28.44
C GLY A 530 17.54 12.61 -29.13
N TRP A 531 16.23 12.51 -28.84
CA TRP A 531 15.21 13.44 -29.38
C TRP A 531 15.45 14.90 -29.00
N LEU A 532 16.02 15.13 -27.82
CA LEU A 532 16.30 16.47 -27.28
C LEU A 532 17.72 16.97 -27.61
N GLY A 533 18.58 16.13 -28.18
CA GLY A 533 19.99 16.45 -28.40
C GLY A 533 20.79 16.61 -27.09
N LEU A 534 20.36 15.94 -26.02
CA LEU A 534 21.01 15.95 -24.71
C LEU A 534 21.94 14.74 -24.54
N PRO A 535 23.07 14.89 -23.83
CA PRO A 535 23.90 13.74 -23.50
C PRO A 535 23.18 12.83 -22.50
N TYR A 536 23.06 11.54 -22.85
CA TYR A 536 22.50 10.53 -21.95
C TYR A 536 23.37 10.36 -20.70
N SER A 537 22.75 10.38 -19.52
CA SER A 537 23.39 9.99 -18.26
C SER A 537 22.45 9.17 -17.40
N ARG A 538 22.80 7.89 -17.19
CA ARG A 538 22.03 6.98 -16.32
C ARG A 538 22.04 7.44 -14.86
N ALA A 539 23.18 7.91 -14.35
CA ALA A 539 23.30 8.37 -12.96
C ALA A 539 22.37 9.57 -12.67
N LYS A 540 22.26 10.50 -13.62
CA LYS A 540 21.36 11.66 -13.49
C LYS A 540 19.88 11.28 -13.39
N LEU A 541 19.49 10.07 -13.78
CA LEU A 541 18.10 9.64 -13.64
C LEU A 541 17.66 9.57 -12.17
N THR A 542 18.57 9.31 -11.22
CA THR A 542 18.27 9.24 -9.78
C THR A 542 18.91 10.34 -8.94
N THR A 543 19.85 11.11 -9.50
CA THR A 543 20.54 12.21 -8.77
C THR A 543 20.11 13.61 -9.22
N ASP A 544 19.41 13.73 -10.34
CA ASP A 544 18.98 15.01 -10.91
C ASP A 544 17.53 14.88 -11.41
N TRP A 545 16.60 15.18 -10.50
CA TRP A 545 15.18 15.08 -10.81
C TRP A 545 14.74 15.99 -11.96
N ARG A 546 15.45 17.11 -12.22
CA ARG A 546 15.14 18.01 -13.34
C ARG A 546 15.49 17.37 -14.67
N TYR A 547 16.63 16.69 -14.76
CA TYR A 547 16.99 15.88 -15.92
C TYR A 547 15.99 14.74 -16.15
N ASN A 548 15.62 14.01 -15.08
CA ASN A 548 14.60 12.97 -15.16
C ASN A 548 13.25 13.51 -15.66
N ALA A 549 12.78 14.62 -15.07
CA ALA A 549 11.52 15.27 -15.44
C ALA A 549 11.53 15.79 -16.88
N GLN A 550 12.63 16.37 -17.35
CA GLN A 550 12.75 16.85 -18.72
C GLN A 550 12.58 15.72 -19.74
N LEU A 551 13.19 14.57 -19.49
CA LEU A 551 13.02 13.39 -20.35
C LEU A 551 11.60 12.82 -20.23
N GLY A 552 11.08 12.65 -19.01
CA GLY A 552 9.78 12.03 -18.80
C GLY A 552 8.63 12.88 -19.38
N THR A 553 8.66 14.19 -19.17
CA THR A 553 7.66 15.10 -19.76
C THR A 553 7.77 15.20 -21.28
N ARG A 554 8.97 15.07 -21.86
CA ARG A 554 9.12 14.96 -23.32
C ARG A 554 8.49 13.67 -23.85
N TYR A 555 8.66 12.55 -23.14
CA TYR A 555 8.01 11.30 -23.52
C TYR A 555 6.48 11.38 -23.38
N LEU A 556 5.97 12.04 -22.33
CA LEU A 556 4.53 12.34 -22.19
C LEU A 556 4.01 13.19 -23.35
N ALA A 557 4.77 14.20 -23.81
CA ALA A 557 4.39 15.01 -24.96
C ALA A 557 4.25 14.15 -26.23
N TYR A 558 5.16 13.20 -26.47
CA TYR A 558 5.04 12.24 -27.57
C TYR A 558 3.77 11.36 -27.45
N LEU A 559 3.43 10.91 -26.24
CA LEU A 559 2.21 10.13 -26.00
C LEU A 559 0.95 11.00 -26.24
N GLN A 560 0.97 12.26 -25.82
CA GLN A 560 -0.11 13.22 -26.05
C GLN A 560 -0.29 13.54 -27.55
N GLU A 561 0.81 13.69 -28.30
CA GLU A 561 0.80 13.82 -29.77
C GLU A 561 0.20 12.57 -30.43
N THR A 562 0.47 11.39 -29.89
CA THR A 562 -0.03 10.11 -30.40
C THR A 562 -1.51 9.88 -30.09
N PHE A 563 -1.92 10.17 -28.85
CA PHE A 563 -3.20 9.74 -28.29
C PHE A 563 -4.18 10.90 -28.02
N GLY A 564 -3.81 12.13 -28.37
CA GLY A 564 -4.58 13.30 -27.99
C GLY A 564 -4.55 13.53 -26.47
N GLN A 565 -5.55 14.23 -25.95
CA GLN A 565 -5.57 14.67 -24.55
C GLN A 565 -6.17 13.64 -23.56
N SER A 566 -6.38 12.39 -23.98
CA SER A 566 -6.99 11.38 -23.12
C SER A 566 -5.95 10.88 -22.09
N PRO A 567 -6.14 11.16 -20.79
CA PRO A 567 -5.23 10.66 -19.75
C PRO A 567 -5.26 9.14 -19.67
N VAL A 568 -6.38 8.51 -20.08
CA VAL A 568 -6.51 7.05 -20.16
C VAL A 568 -5.49 6.47 -21.12
N MET A 569 -5.42 7.00 -22.34
CA MET A 569 -4.51 6.49 -23.37
C MET A 569 -3.06 6.87 -23.10
N ILE A 570 -2.81 8.10 -22.62
CA ILE A 570 -1.47 8.56 -22.26
C ILE A 570 -0.92 7.68 -21.14
N SER A 571 -1.68 7.45 -20.07
CA SER A 571 -1.25 6.64 -18.92
C SER A 571 -1.04 5.18 -19.29
N ALA A 572 -1.93 4.60 -20.10
CA ALA A 572 -1.77 3.25 -20.62
C ALA A 572 -0.50 3.12 -21.49
N GLY A 573 -0.23 4.11 -22.34
CA GLY A 573 0.96 4.15 -23.19
C GLY A 573 2.26 4.37 -22.41
N TYR A 574 2.19 5.11 -21.30
CA TYR A 574 3.33 5.32 -20.41
C TYR A 574 3.69 4.04 -19.66
N ASN A 575 2.71 3.40 -19.02
CA ASN A 575 2.92 2.22 -18.18
C ASN A 575 3.11 0.91 -18.97
N ALA A 576 2.33 0.68 -20.04
CA ALA A 576 2.35 -0.57 -20.81
C ALA A 576 3.05 -0.45 -22.17
N GLY A 577 3.55 0.75 -22.51
CA GLY A 577 4.14 1.08 -23.80
C GLY A 577 3.10 1.48 -24.86
N ALA A 578 3.47 2.40 -25.75
CA ALA A 578 2.57 3.03 -26.72
C ALA A 578 1.92 2.07 -27.73
N SER A 579 2.42 0.84 -27.91
CA SER A 579 1.78 -0.15 -28.80
C SER A 579 0.50 -0.72 -28.20
N ARG A 580 0.42 -0.89 -26.88
CA ARG A 580 -0.70 -1.55 -26.19
C ARG A 580 -2.04 -0.82 -26.34
N PRO A 581 -2.18 0.47 -25.97
CA PRO A 581 -3.44 1.18 -26.16
C PRO A 581 -3.85 1.24 -27.64
N ARG A 582 -2.90 1.31 -28.59
CA ARG A 582 -3.23 1.22 -30.04
C ARG A 582 -3.88 -0.11 -30.39
N THR A 583 -3.30 -1.22 -29.94
CA THR A 583 -3.86 -2.56 -30.14
C THR A 583 -5.22 -2.71 -29.48
N TRP A 584 -5.37 -2.32 -28.22
CA TRP A 584 -6.64 -2.45 -27.49
C TRP A 584 -7.76 -1.60 -28.11
N MET A 585 -7.46 -0.39 -28.59
CA MET A 585 -8.44 0.42 -29.34
C MET A 585 -8.84 -0.26 -30.67
N ALA A 586 -7.88 -0.85 -31.39
CA ALA A 586 -8.17 -1.55 -32.63
C ALA A 586 -9.04 -2.82 -32.41
N GLU A 587 -8.83 -3.53 -31.30
CA GLU A 587 -9.57 -4.74 -30.96
C GLU A 587 -10.96 -4.47 -30.36
N ARG A 588 -11.13 -3.36 -29.61
CA ARG A 588 -12.29 -3.15 -28.72
C ARG A 588 -13.02 -1.82 -28.95
N GLY A 589 -12.58 -1.02 -29.92
CA GLY A 589 -13.09 0.32 -30.17
C GLY A 589 -12.29 1.40 -29.44
N ASP A 590 -12.25 2.59 -30.05
CA ASP A 590 -11.62 3.78 -29.48
C ASP A 590 -12.63 4.60 -28.64
N PRO A 591 -12.48 4.66 -27.31
CA PRO A 591 -13.41 5.38 -26.45
C PRO A 591 -13.40 6.90 -26.70
N ARG A 592 -12.29 7.46 -27.19
CA ARG A 592 -12.14 8.90 -27.44
C ARG A 592 -13.11 9.42 -28.50
N ILE A 593 -13.55 8.55 -29.39
CA ILE A 593 -14.52 8.85 -30.46
C ILE A 593 -15.86 8.13 -30.25
N GLY A 594 -16.11 7.63 -29.04
CA GLY A 594 -17.39 7.03 -28.66
C GLY A 594 -17.66 5.63 -29.23
N GLN A 595 -16.63 4.90 -29.67
CA GLN A 595 -16.79 3.51 -30.12
C GLN A 595 -16.88 2.51 -28.97
N ALA A 596 -16.49 2.91 -27.76
CA ALA A 596 -16.57 2.13 -26.53
C ALA A 596 -16.85 3.06 -25.33
N ASP A 597 -17.52 2.54 -24.30
CA ASP A 597 -17.59 3.24 -23.02
C ASP A 597 -16.19 3.26 -22.36
N VAL A 598 -15.76 4.42 -21.88
CA VAL A 598 -14.39 4.59 -21.37
C VAL A 598 -14.16 3.89 -20.04
N VAL A 599 -15.20 3.76 -19.20
CA VAL A 599 -15.11 3.06 -17.91
C VAL A 599 -14.96 1.56 -18.19
N ASP A 600 -15.82 1.01 -19.04
CA ASP A 600 -15.72 -0.40 -19.44
C ASP A 600 -14.40 -0.69 -20.16
N TRP A 601 -13.93 0.23 -21.02
CA TRP A 601 -12.63 0.09 -21.70
C TRP A 601 -11.48 -0.03 -20.70
N ILE A 602 -11.48 0.78 -19.63
CA ILE A 602 -10.48 0.71 -18.55
C ILE A 602 -10.58 -0.64 -17.83
N GLU A 603 -11.79 -1.10 -17.49
CA GLU A 603 -11.97 -2.39 -16.81
C GLU A 603 -11.43 -3.59 -17.61
N HIS A 604 -11.45 -3.46 -18.94
CA HIS A 604 -10.96 -4.47 -19.87
C HIS A 604 -9.45 -4.50 -20.03
N ILE A 605 -8.70 -3.52 -19.51
CA ILE A 605 -7.23 -3.52 -19.59
C ILE A 605 -6.71 -4.84 -18.98
N PRO A 606 -5.97 -5.67 -19.76
CA PRO A 606 -5.58 -7.01 -19.31
C PRO A 606 -4.64 -7.03 -18.10
N PHE A 607 -3.84 -5.97 -17.93
CA PHE A 607 -2.86 -5.87 -16.87
C PHE A 607 -3.47 -5.13 -15.68
N THR A 608 -3.62 -5.82 -14.55
CA THR A 608 -4.15 -5.23 -13.31
C THR A 608 -3.39 -3.98 -12.89
N GLU A 609 -2.05 -4.00 -13.02
CA GLU A 609 -1.20 -2.84 -12.75
C GLU A 609 -1.56 -1.64 -13.63
N THR A 610 -1.64 -1.84 -14.96
CA THR A 610 -1.97 -0.77 -15.91
C THR A 610 -3.39 -0.24 -15.71
N ARG A 611 -4.36 -1.11 -15.43
CA ARG A 611 -5.74 -0.69 -15.13
C ARG A 611 -5.79 0.24 -13.93
N ASN A 612 -5.16 -0.18 -12.83
CA ASN A 612 -5.07 0.64 -11.62
C ASN A 612 -4.29 1.93 -11.90
N TYR A 613 -3.17 1.85 -12.62
CA TYR A 613 -2.35 3.00 -12.98
C TYR A 613 -3.16 4.06 -13.73
N VAL A 614 -3.91 3.66 -14.75
CA VAL A 614 -4.78 4.54 -15.55
C VAL A 614 -5.82 5.26 -14.68
N MET A 615 -6.49 4.54 -13.78
CA MET A 615 -7.45 5.15 -12.85
C MET A 615 -6.76 6.15 -11.92
N ARG A 616 -5.62 5.78 -11.32
CA ARG A 616 -4.89 6.62 -10.35
C ARG A 616 -4.33 7.89 -10.95
N VAL A 617 -3.80 7.83 -12.17
CA VAL A 617 -3.36 9.04 -12.87
C VAL A 617 -4.56 9.90 -13.19
N SER A 618 -5.60 9.34 -13.81
CA SER A 618 -6.77 10.10 -14.25
C SER A 618 -7.50 10.81 -13.10
N GLU A 619 -7.74 10.13 -11.98
CA GLU A 619 -8.42 10.72 -10.81
C GLU A 619 -7.60 11.86 -10.16
N SER A 620 -6.28 11.86 -10.33
CA SER A 620 -5.40 12.88 -9.76
C SER A 620 -5.42 14.20 -10.55
N LEU A 621 -5.77 14.17 -11.85
CA LEU A 621 -5.71 15.36 -12.72
C LEU A 621 -6.61 16.51 -12.23
N PRO A 622 -7.91 16.32 -11.95
CA PRO A 622 -8.77 17.40 -11.45
C PRO A 622 -8.27 17.97 -10.12
N VAL A 623 -7.75 17.12 -9.23
CA VAL A 623 -7.25 17.53 -7.92
C VAL A 623 -5.99 18.36 -8.06
N TYR A 624 -4.99 17.91 -8.85
CA TYR A 624 -3.79 18.72 -9.09
C TYR A 624 -4.12 20.03 -9.80
N ARG A 625 -5.07 20.04 -10.75
CA ARG A 625 -5.53 21.31 -11.35
C ARG A 625 -6.10 22.26 -10.29
N ALA A 626 -6.92 21.77 -9.36
CA ALA A 626 -7.45 22.59 -8.27
C ALA A 626 -6.35 23.08 -7.32
N ARG A 627 -5.38 22.22 -6.97
CA ARG A 627 -4.21 22.60 -6.17
C ARG A 627 -3.37 23.69 -6.82
N LEU A 628 -3.19 23.63 -8.14
CA LEU A 628 -2.33 24.55 -8.90
C LEU A 628 -3.00 25.90 -9.17
N THR A 629 -4.31 25.89 -9.42
CA THR A 629 -5.07 27.11 -9.77
C THR A 629 -5.68 27.79 -8.55
N GLY A 630 -5.91 27.05 -7.47
CA GLY A 630 -6.72 27.51 -6.34
C GLY A 630 -8.21 27.57 -6.63
N GLU A 631 -8.64 27.06 -7.79
CA GLU A 631 -10.02 27.14 -8.27
C GLU A 631 -10.62 25.73 -8.46
N THR A 632 -11.92 25.61 -8.22
CA THR A 632 -12.69 24.40 -8.54
C THR A 632 -13.83 24.72 -9.50
N GLY A 633 -14.41 23.69 -10.12
CA GLY A 633 -15.50 23.84 -11.08
C GLY A 633 -16.30 22.55 -11.26
N PRO A 634 -17.25 22.51 -12.21
CA PRO A 634 -18.06 21.34 -12.49
C PRO A 634 -17.21 20.10 -12.78
N VAL A 635 -17.60 18.95 -12.21
CA VAL A 635 -16.93 17.68 -12.48
C VAL A 635 -17.40 17.14 -13.83
N ASN A 636 -16.56 17.26 -14.85
CA ASN A 636 -16.78 16.68 -16.19
C ASN A 636 -15.75 15.57 -16.45
N PHE A 637 -15.77 14.54 -15.58
CA PHE A 637 -14.70 13.56 -15.52
C PHE A 637 -14.68 12.64 -16.74
N THR A 638 -15.83 12.16 -17.23
CA THR A 638 -15.94 11.31 -18.41
C THR A 638 -15.42 12.03 -19.67
N ASP A 639 -15.71 13.33 -19.81
CA ASP A 639 -15.17 14.14 -20.90
C ASP A 639 -13.65 14.24 -20.83
N LEU A 640 -13.10 14.41 -19.62
CA LEU A 640 -11.65 14.38 -19.38
C LEU A 640 -11.06 13.01 -19.76
N LEU A 641 -11.67 11.89 -19.36
CA LEU A 641 -11.20 10.54 -19.70
C LEU A 641 -11.15 10.31 -21.22
N ASN A 642 -12.14 10.82 -21.95
CA ASN A 642 -12.21 10.76 -23.41
C ASN A 642 -11.24 11.73 -24.11
N GLY A 643 -10.55 12.60 -23.36
CA GLY A 643 -9.62 13.58 -23.90
C GLY A 643 -10.27 14.78 -24.56
N LYS A 644 -11.52 15.11 -24.17
CA LYS A 644 -12.12 16.39 -24.55
C LYS A 644 -11.47 17.50 -23.73
N PRO A 645 -11.11 18.64 -24.35
CA PRO A 645 -10.55 19.77 -23.61
C PRO A 645 -11.55 20.21 -22.54
N PRO A 646 -11.10 20.54 -21.32
CA PRO A 646 -12.02 20.99 -20.29
C PRO A 646 -12.69 22.28 -20.74
N HIS A 647 -14.00 22.41 -20.47
CA HIS A 647 -14.75 23.64 -20.70
C HIS A 647 -14.38 24.73 -19.68
N VAL A 648 -13.10 25.08 -19.59
CA VAL A 648 -12.68 26.31 -18.90
C VAL A 648 -12.70 27.40 -19.95
N ARG A 649 -13.67 28.33 -19.88
CA ARG A 649 -13.49 29.60 -20.58
C ARG A 649 -12.24 30.26 -19.99
N PRO A 650 -11.13 30.40 -20.72
CA PRO A 650 -9.98 31.10 -20.19
C PRO A 650 -10.39 32.57 -20.08
N GLN A 651 -10.52 33.10 -18.86
CA GLN A 651 -10.38 34.54 -18.70
C GLN A 651 -8.89 34.84 -18.88
N ALA A 652 -8.55 35.51 -19.98
CA ALA A 652 -7.23 36.10 -20.12
C ALA A 652 -7.00 37.03 -18.93
N ARG A 653 -5.84 36.89 -18.29
CA ARG A 653 -5.38 37.79 -17.23
C ARG A 653 -5.36 39.22 -17.80
N GLU A 654 -6.36 40.04 -17.47
CA GLU A 654 -6.27 41.47 -17.77
C GLU A 654 -5.19 42.07 -16.87
N ALA A 655 -4.17 42.64 -17.52
CA ALA A 655 -3.18 43.46 -16.85
C ALA A 655 -3.87 44.72 -16.32
N GLY A 656 -4.19 44.71 -15.01
CA GLY A 656 -4.43 45.84 -14.12
C GLY A 656 -5.29 46.99 -14.62
N THR A 657 -6.46 47.20 -14.00
CA THR A 657 -6.91 48.53 -13.58
C THR A 657 -7.84 48.40 -12.37
N LEU A 658 -7.66 49.30 -11.40
CA LEU A 658 -8.36 49.44 -10.13
C LEU A 658 -9.87 49.76 -10.26
N MET A 659 -10.62 49.27 -9.26
CA MET A 659 -11.87 49.81 -8.66
C MET A 659 -13.22 49.61 -9.38
N ALA A 660 -14.12 48.82 -8.75
CA ALA A 660 -15.39 49.30 -8.18
C ALA A 660 -16.12 48.18 -7.41
N GLU A 661 -16.72 48.55 -6.28
CA GLU A 661 -17.50 47.71 -5.36
C GLU A 661 -18.78 47.12 -5.99
N THR A 662 -19.11 45.86 -5.68
CA THR A 662 -20.48 45.33 -5.81
C THR A 662 -20.83 44.42 -4.64
N SER A 663 -22.00 44.68 -4.02
CA SER A 663 -22.55 43.99 -2.85
C SER A 663 -22.82 42.48 -3.06
N PRO A 664 -22.77 41.67 -1.99
CA PRO A 664 -23.12 40.25 -2.05
C PRO A 664 -24.65 40.01 -2.07
N ALA A 665 -25.05 38.96 -2.79
CA ALA A 665 -26.41 38.41 -2.81
C ALA A 665 -26.73 37.62 -1.52
N PRO A 666 -28.01 37.47 -1.14
CA PRO A 666 -28.40 36.96 0.18
C PRO A 666 -28.23 35.44 0.33
N VAL A 667 -27.83 35.03 1.53
CA VAL A 667 -27.69 33.64 1.99
C VAL A 667 -29.06 33.09 2.42
N PRO A 668 -29.49 31.89 1.97
CA PRO A 668 -30.68 31.23 2.51
C PRO A 668 -30.43 30.64 3.92
N PRO A 669 -31.45 30.57 4.79
CA PRO A 669 -31.28 30.20 6.20
C PRO A 669 -30.91 28.72 6.41
N ALA A 670 -30.12 28.48 7.45
CA ALA A 670 -29.68 27.17 7.90
C ALA A 670 -30.85 26.32 8.44
N VAL A 671 -30.85 25.03 8.10
CA VAL A 671 -31.72 24.01 8.69
C VAL A 671 -30.94 23.33 9.81
N GLU A 672 -31.43 23.44 11.04
CA GLU A 672 -30.92 22.70 12.20
C GLU A 672 -31.32 21.22 12.10
N ILE A 673 -30.34 20.32 12.22
CA ILE A 673 -30.57 18.89 12.39
C ILE A 673 -29.90 18.48 13.70
N THR A 674 -30.70 18.03 14.66
CA THR A 674 -30.28 17.52 15.97
C THR A 674 -29.65 16.13 15.86
N PRO A 675 -28.58 15.83 16.63
CA PRO A 675 -27.94 14.52 16.61
C PRO A 675 -28.52 13.60 17.70
N GLU A 676 -29.12 12.47 17.31
CA GLU A 676 -29.35 11.34 18.21
C GLU A 676 -28.83 10.03 17.59
N GLY A 677 -27.74 9.54 18.20
CA GLY A 677 -27.60 8.16 18.63
C GLY A 677 -27.38 7.08 17.58
N ARG A 678 -26.10 6.68 17.39
CA ARG A 678 -25.71 5.26 17.33
C ARG A 678 -24.32 5.08 17.96
N ALA A 679 -24.33 4.60 19.20
CA ALA A 679 -23.20 3.89 19.77
C ALA A 679 -23.36 2.42 19.36
N SER A 680 -22.41 1.89 18.60
CA SER A 680 -22.24 0.45 18.40
C SER A 680 -20.84 0.08 18.83
N THR A 681 -20.78 -0.57 19.99
CA THR A 681 -19.62 -1.28 20.52
C THR A 681 -19.42 -2.57 19.75
N MET A 682 -18.30 -2.71 19.03
CA MET A 682 -17.78 -3.98 18.51
C MET A 682 -16.24 -3.97 18.60
N SER A 683 -15.69 -5.16 18.84
CA SER A 683 -14.37 -5.46 19.41
C SER A 683 -13.14 -4.89 18.69
N LEU A 684 -12.23 -4.36 19.52
CA LEU A 684 -10.81 -4.13 19.23
C LEU A 684 -10.06 -5.48 19.15
N SER A 685 -10.06 -6.15 17.99
CA SER A 685 -9.20 -7.33 17.75
C SER A 685 -8.82 -7.51 16.28
N ILE A 686 -8.55 -6.43 15.57
CA ILE A 686 -7.90 -6.47 14.24
C ILE A 686 -6.83 -5.37 14.21
N LEU A 687 -5.83 -5.52 15.08
CA LEU A 687 -4.67 -4.63 15.17
C LEU A 687 -3.42 -5.44 14.78
N ALA A 688 -3.20 -5.60 13.48
CA ALA A 688 -1.91 -5.98 12.92
C ALA A 688 -1.72 -5.29 11.55
N PRO A 689 -0.56 -4.67 11.29
CA PRO A 689 -0.31 -3.97 10.04
C PRO A 689 -0.07 -4.96 8.90
N MET A 690 -0.98 -5.00 7.90
CA MET A 690 -0.59 -5.54 6.60
C MET A 690 0.48 -4.64 5.99
N SER A 691 1.71 -5.14 6.00
CA SER A 691 2.81 -4.66 5.18
C SER A 691 2.35 -4.53 3.72
N ILE A 692 2.32 -3.31 3.19
CA ILE A 692 2.22 -3.05 1.74
C ILE A 692 3.62 -3.25 1.12
N GLY A 693 4.23 -4.40 1.44
CA GLY A 693 5.38 -4.96 0.77
C GLY A 693 4.87 -6.07 -0.15
N GLY A 694 4.54 -5.71 -1.40
CA GLY A 694 4.37 -6.64 -2.52
C GLY A 694 3.61 -7.94 -2.26
N MET A 695 2.27 -7.90 -2.19
CA MET A 695 1.47 -9.08 -2.51
C MET A 695 1.37 -9.25 -4.03
N ARG A 696 2.50 -9.63 -4.64
CA ARG A 696 2.44 -10.61 -5.73
C ARG A 696 2.16 -11.97 -5.07
N PRO A 697 1.59 -12.97 -5.78
CA PRO A 697 1.76 -14.35 -5.36
C PRO A 697 3.24 -14.56 -4.99
N PRO A 698 3.58 -15.33 -3.94
CA PRO A 698 4.97 -15.61 -3.62
C PRO A 698 5.68 -15.97 -4.93
N GLN A 699 6.69 -15.19 -5.32
CA GLN A 699 7.46 -15.58 -6.49
C GLN A 699 8.19 -16.86 -6.12
N ARG A 700 8.35 -17.77 -7.09
CA ARG A 700 9.12 -19.01 -6.90
C ARG A 700 10.44 -18.66 -6.19
N PRO A 701 10.89 -19.46 -5.20
CA PRO A 701 12.22 -19.29 -4.62
C PRO A 701 13.23 -19.22 -5.77
N VAL A 702 13.91 -18.08 -5.91
CA VAL A 702 15.09 -17.98 -6.76
C VAL A 702 16.20 -18.66 -5.94
N GLU A 703 16.69 -19.80 -6.44
CA GLU A 703 17.83 -20.52 -5.85
C GLU A 703 19.10 -19.67 -5.83
#